data_AF-A0A2T0G5J5-F1
#
_entry.id   AF-A0A2T0G5J5-F1
#
_cell.length_a   1.000
_cell.length_b   1.000
_cell.length_c   1.000
_cell.angle_alpha   90.00
_cell.angle_beta   90.00
_cell.angle_gamma   90.00
#
_symmetry.space_group_name_H-M   'P 1'
#
loop_
_entity.id
_entity.type
_entity.pdbx_description
1 polymer ?
#
loop_
_entity_poly.entity_id
_entity_poly.type
_entity_poly.pdbx_seq_one_letter_code
_entity_poly.pdbx_strand_id
1 'polypeptide(L)'
;MKSKKTKTYGSIRKIKAYGTCGVILGLAALTIATSQTGYADQVEGKTQPKQELVTNSTAGTVRQAQLNEVVTKAKNEGVKVVQDPTVDKGTVSSSEVNKVQAEIAADQTHQAAQIDQTTADYVKAKAEHEKAVEAVKHQNAQIEAENKALQEAHDKAAKAGQETNQAAAVAKEKVKAEFKDAQVSESSKTIPVDPTSKESYDHYTKEVEKVKADNQQATDTYLVEKRKENKEIEDTKAYNEAVRKRNAAGKIKVEAENKEIDAFNKQVAETNQAEKERFEKEKAQAEKDKTKDGHLSEVATQGLVFKEEANAQVSVKGVKSYLSAEGLKKAFEDITRNLGASDLQQYVTYFAQTFGDDLKITNDPSRLSSHFELYTPQGGNVYSNNKFGAVNAKVGQTVTVTYDKLEHSFYKGKPIFRMELDVTVQPNSENIQEDVVIGVSQNPAKGIEIAARYQDKTKDYKLNVSLKPRFYDQNGQLIVFEDQPNETKGLLSISSLNAYKNHVETMRPSDTARFIPISGSSIVKHGNGLVYSNEEDNSNGHHFGLDGHNIIDHTESPYFWYLAGAVALKGGNPEYGLTITSWDKLGDRKGEGRFTPSIWFTVTSDVIASGVPIAPTYKTPKEHKTFTPEPEKTVPTPKVKLSLVTVNSVPEPTLKPKEKEPTLLEVPTVHYHLHRLTVKPEAPQPKKPIPAPKAQTPALPQTGTASSVGLSVLGMILASFGLFGLKKRNEVK
;
A
#
# COMPACT_ATOMS: atom_id res chain seq x y z
N MET A 1 -23.24 10.32 -48.13
CA MET A 1 -24.24 11.12 -47.36
C MET A 1 -23.54 12.27 -46.62
N LYS A 2 -24.28 13.26 -46.12
CA LYS A 2 -23.72 14.47 -45.48
C LYS A 2 -23.17 14.21 -44.07
N SER A 3 -22.25 15.05 -43.62
CA SER A 3 -21.57 14.95 -42.32
C SER A 3 -22.35 15.56 -41.16
N LYS A 4 -22.03 15.13 -39.94
CA LYS A 4 -22.13 15.95 -38.71
C LYS A 4 -20.87 15.74 -37.86
N LYS A 5 -20.22 16.85 -37.48
CA LYS A 5 -19.20 16.89 -36.42
C LYS A 5 -19.84 17.50 -35.18
N THR A 6 -19.49 17.00 -33.99
CA THR A 6 -19.73 17.70 -32.72
C THR A 6 -18.53 17.49 -31.80
N LYS A 7 -17.88 18.60 -31.41
CA LYS A 7 -16.94 18.70 -30.27
C LYS A 7 -17.55 19.69 -29.28
N THR A 8 -17.49 19.39 -27.99
CA THR A 8 -17.70 20.39 -26.94
C THR A 8 -16.74 20.11 -25.78
N TYR A 9 -16.16 21.17 -25.21
CA TYR A 9 -15.33 21.13 -23.99
C TYR A 9 -16.19 21.47 -22.77
N GLY A 10 -15.74 21.10 -21.56
CA GLY A 10 -16.35 21.61 -20.32
C GLY A 10 -15.70 21.04 -19.05
N SER A 11 -14.82 21.80 -18.40
CA SER A 11 -14.21 21.43 -17.11
C SER A 11 -14.20 22.60 -16.13
N ILE A 12 -14.67 22.34 -14.90
CA ILE A 12 -14.90 23.31 -13.81
C ILE A 12 -14.73 22.55 -12.48
N ARG A 13 -14.26 23.10 -11.36
CA ARG A 13 -13.09 23.97 -11.03
C ARG A 13 -12.98 24.00 -9.47
N LYS A 14 -11.82 24.33 -8.87
CA LYS A 14 -11.64 24.42 -7.40
C LYS A 14 -11.79 25.86 -6.85
N ILE A 15 -12.42 26.05 -5.68
CA ILE A 15 -12.31 27.18 -4.69
C ILE A 15 -12.65 26.60 -3.30
N LYS A 16 -12.06 26.89 -2.11
CA LYS A 16 -10.95 27.74 -1.61
C LYS A 16 -11.27 28.97 -0.70
N ALA A 17 -11.75 28.69 0.52
CA ALA A 17 -11.41 29.35 1.81
C ALA A 17 -11.93 30.77 2.16
N TYR A 18 -11.86 31.07 3.48
CA TYR A 18 -12.18 32.32 4.23
C TYR A 18 -13.68 32.70 4.35
N GLY A 19 -14.18 33.36 5.40
CA GLY A 19 -13.55 33.71 6.70
C GLY A 19 -14.40 34.67 7.60
N THR A 20 -14.06 34.74 8.91
CA THR A 20 -14.32 35.82 9.91
C THR A 20 -15.73 36.28 10.35
N CYS A 21 -15.96 36.19 11.68
CA CYS A 21 -16.56 37.17 12.64
C CYS A 21 -18.03 37.68 12.56
N GLY A 22 -18.75 37.68 13.70
CA GLY A 22 -20.04 38.39 13.86
C GLY A 22 -20.79 38.28 15.22
N VAL A 23 -20.50 39.19 16.18
CA VAL A 23 -21.41 39.84 17.18
C VAL A 23 -22.31 39.02 18.17
N ILE A 24 -21.87 38.98 19.44
CA ILE A 24 -22.54 39.38 20.73
C ILE A 24 -24.08 39.25 20.93
N LEU A 25 -24.46 38.57 22.04
CA LEU A 25 -25.53 38.89 23.04
C LEU A 25 -25.47 37.82 24.17
N GLY A 26 -25.70 38.04 25.48
CA GLY A 26 -25.84 39.25 26.31
C GLY A 26 -26.41 38.91 27.73
N LEU A 27 -25.93 39.58 28.81
CA LEU A 27 -26.38 39.49 30.24
C LEU A 27 -26.09 38.15 30.97
N ALA A 28 -26.05 37.98 32.32
CA ALA A 28 -25.60 38.75 33.52
C ALA A 28 -25.93 37.89 34.79
N ALA A 29 -25.30 37.87 35.98
CA ALA A 29 -24.02 38.34 36.58
C ALA A 29 -23.53 37.23 37.58
N LEU A 30 -23.05 37.29 38.85
CA LEU A 30 -22.63 38.22 39.94
C LEU A 30 -21.78 37.32 40.96
N THR A 31 -21.21 37.57 42.16
CA THR A 31 -21.27 38.60 43.25
C THR A 31 -19.99 38.61 44.16
N ILE A 32 -19.95 39.57 45.09
CA ILE A 32 -19.02 39.99 46.18
C ILE A 32 -19.08 39.00 47.41
N ALA A 33 -18.04 38.55 48.15
CA ALA A 33 -16.88 39.11 48.92
C ALA A 33 -17.23 39.60 50.38
N THR A 34 -16.36 39.69 51.43
CA THR A 34 -14.89 39.91 51.56
C THR A 34 -14.10 39.04 52.61
N SER A 35 -13.63 39.54 53.78
CA SER A 35 -12.38 39.05 54.46
C SER A 35 -12.10 39.45 55.96
N GLN A 36 -11.20 38.68 56.65
CA GLN A 36 -10.20 39.04 57.73
C GLN A 36 -10.50 39.15 59.28
N THR A 37 -9.63 38.47 60.08
CA THR A 37 -8.95 38.82 61.40
C THR A 37 -9.66 38.95 62.79
N GLY A 38 -8.95 38.55 63.89
CA GLY A 38 -9.24 38.84 65.33
C GLY A 38 -8.35 38.07 66.38
N TYR A 39 -8.14 38.58 67.62
CA TYR A 39 -7.22 38.01 68.67
C TYR A 39 -7.54 38.43 70.17
N ALA A 40 -7.10 37.61 71.16
CA ALA A 40 -6.54 37.92 72.52
C ALA A 40 -7.36 38.36 73.82
N ASP A 41 -7.33 37.49 74.87
CA ASP A 41 -6.62 37.59 76.21
C ASP A 41 -7.11 38.38 77.50
N GLN A 42 -6.58 37.97 78.69
CA GLN A 42 -6.35 38.64 80.03
C GLN A 42 -7.16 38.34 81.35
N VAL A 43 -6.59 38.77 82.52
CA VAL A 43 -6.66 38.17 83.92
C VAL A 43 -6.58 39.22 85.10
N GLU A 44 -6.80 38.81 86.39
CA GLU A 44 -6.52 39.43 87.75
C GLU A 44 -7.76 39.62 88.69
N GLY A 45 -7.73 39.67 90.05
CA GLY A 45 -6.70 39.41 91.10
C GLY A 45 -7.01 40.00 92.54
N LYS A 46 -6.20 39.63 93.58
CA LYS A 46 -5.79 40.41 94.83
C LYS A 46 -6.38 40.23 96.30
N THR A 47 -5.43 40.02 97.26
CA THR A 47 -5.18 40.66 98.62
C THR A 47 -5.74 40.20 100.01
N GLN A 48 -4.87 40.36 101.07
CA GLN A 48 -5.06 40.19 102.55
C GLN A 48 -3.98 40.96 103.39
N PRO A 49 -4.27 41.56 104.59
CA PRO A 49 -3.40 41.47 105.83
C PRO A 49 -4.24 41.66 107.16
N LYS A 50 -3.84 41.98 108.43
CA LYS A 50 -2.61 42.24 109.27
C LYS A 50 -2.97 42.10 110.81
N GLN A 51 -1.99 42.15 111.76
CA GLN A 51 -2.00 42.65 113.19
C GLN A 51 -2.09 41.69 114.42
N GLU A 52 -1.48 41.95 115.62
CA GLU A 52 -0.22 42.65 116.04
C GLU A 52 0.13 42.42 117.56
N LEU A 53 1.29 42.94 118.06
CA LEU A 53 1.87 42.89 119.45
C LEU A 53 2.50 41.53 119.88
N VAL A 54 3.58 41.33 120.68
CA VAL A 54 4.62 42.09 121.47
C VAL A 54 4.19 42.94 122.68
N THR A 55 4.92 43.08 123.82
CA THR A 55 6.35 42.88 124.24
C THR A 55 6.44 42.04 125.56
N ASN A 56 7.43 41.96 126.48
CA ASN A 56 8.72 42.66 126.76
C ASN A 56 9.74 41.78 127.57
N SER A 57 10.70 42.36 128.34
CA SER A 57 12.05 41.79 128.59
C SER A 57 12.65 41.94 130.02
N THR A 58 13.50 41.00 130.46
CA THR A 58 14.73 41.24 131.29
C THR A 58 15.62 39.98 131.34
N ALA A 59 16.93 40.15 131.13
CA ALA A 59 18.05 39.19 131.27
C ALA A 59 17.98 37.82 130.54
N GLY A 60 16.88 37.06 130.63
CA GLY A 60 16.68 35.81 129.88
C GLY A 60 16.44 36.02 128.37
N THR A 61 16.15 37.25 127.95
CA THR A 61 15.52 37.58 126.67
C THR A 61 16.42 37.43 125.43
N VAL A 62 17.75 37.54 125.57
CA VAL A 62 18.65 37.74 124.40
C VAL A 62 18.68 36.53 123.44
N ARG A 63 18.67 35.30 123.96
CA ARG A 63 18.75 34.07 123.14
C ARG A 63 17.44 33.72 122.43
N GLN A 64 16.33 34.26 122.93
CA GLN A 64 14.98 34.01 122.39
C GLN A 64 14.74 34.73 121.05
N ALA A 65 15.57 35.72 120.70
CA ALA A 65 15.46 36.48 119.45
C ALA A 65 15.91 35.68 118.21
N GLN A 66 17.05 34.97 118.28
CA GLN A 66 17.64 34.27 117.13
C GLN A 66 16.74 33.16 116.60
N LEU A 67 16.06 32.44 117.50
CA LEU A 67 15.09 31.40 117.14
C LEU A 67 13.88 31.98 116.38
N ASN A 68 13.39 33.17 116.76
CA ASN A 68 12.27 33.82 116.07
C ASN A 68 12.62 34.30 114.66
N GLU A 69 13.89 34.61 114.38
CA GLU A 69 14.34 35.09 113.06
C GLU A 69 14.25 33.99 111.99
N VAL A 70 14.81 32.81 112.27
CA VAL A 70 14.72 31.65 111.35
C VAL A 70 13.30 31.11 111.22
N VAL A 71 12.49 31.13 112.30
CA VAL A 71 11.04 30.85 112.25
C VAL A 71 10.33 31.78 111.27
N THR A 72 10.76 33.04 111.15
CA THR A 72 10.18 34.05 110.26
C THR A 72 10.64 33.85 108.81
N LYS A 73 11.94 33.61 108.59
CA LYS A 73 12.50 33.28 107.27
C LYS A 73 11.83 32.06 106.64
N ALA A 74 11.69 30.98 107.41
CA ALA A 74 11.00 29.77 106.99
C ALA A 74 9.55 30.02 106.57
N LYS A 75 8.78 30.78 107.37
CA LYS A 75 7.40 31.15 107.04
C LYS A 75 7.29 31.98 105.77
N ASN A 76 8.26 32.87 105.49
CA ASN A 76 8.27 33.69 104.27
C ASN A 76 8.50 32.86 102.99
N GLU A 77 9.37 31.84 103.04
CA GLU A 77 9.56 30.90 101.92
C GLU A 77 8.41 29.88 101.79
N GLY A 78 7.48 29.87 102.76
CA GLY A 78 6.29 29.01 102.79
C GLY A 78 6.42 27.74 103.63
N VAL A 79 7.56 27.51 104.30
CA VAL A 79 7.74 26.37 105.21
C VAL A 79 6.88 26.56 106.47
N LYS A 80 6.18 25.48 106.86
CA LYS A 80 5.18 25.52 107.93
C LYS A 80 5.85 25.36 109.29
N VAL A 81 6.12 26.46 109.99
CA VAL A 81 6.78 26.42 111.30
C VAL A 81 5.78 26.52 112.46
N VAL A 82 5.78 25.50 113.32
CA VAL A 82 4.85 25.27 114.44
C VAL A 82 5.58 25.51 115.76
N GLN A 83 4.94 26.23 116.71
CA GLN A 83 5.47 26.37 118.06
C GLN A 83 4.85 25.34 119.01
N ASP A 84 5.69 24.50 119.59
CA ASP A 84 5.37 23.52 120.63
C ASP A 84 5.34 24.16 122.04
N PRO A 85 4.79 23.47 123.06
CA PRO A 85 4.61 24.02 124.40
C PRO A 85 5.89 24.50 125.08
N THR A 86 5.80 25.64 125.78
CA THR A 86 6.90 26.21 126.56
C THR A 86 7.30 25.28 127.72
N VAL A 87 8.56 24.85 127.75
CA VAL A 87 9.14 23.94 128.75
C VAL A 87 9.49 24.71 130.03
N ASP A 88 8.72 24.48 131.09
CA ASP A 88 9.02 25.04 132.42
C ASP A 88 10.13 24.23 133.10
N LYS A 89 11.18 24.92 133.57
CA LYS A 89 12.31 24.32 134.30
C LYS A 89 12.18 24.55 135.83
N GLY A 90 11.07 25.11 136.30
CA GLY A 90 10.66 25.10 137.71
C GLY A 90 11.15 26.27 138.57
N THR A 91 11.16 26.07 139.89
CA THR A 91 11.68 27.02 140.89
C THR A 91 12.96 26.45 141.49
N VAL A 92 14.05 27.20 141.42
CA VAL A 92 15.39 26.78 141.85
C VAL A 92 15.94 27.67 142.95
N SER A 93 16.92 27.20 143.71
CA SER A 93 17.64 28.05 144.67
C SER A 93 18.56 29.04 143.94
N SER A 94 18.92 30.14 144.60
CA SER A 94 19.83 31.16 144.05
C SER A 94 21.22 30.60 143.66
N SER A 95 21.58 29.43 144.18
CA SER A 95 22.80 28.67 143.85
C SER A 95 22.74 27.90 142.52
N GLU A 96 21.55 27.68 141.94
CA GLU A 96 21.36 26.69 140.86
C GLU A 96 20.96 27.30 139.50
N VAL A 97 20.43 28.53 139.49
CA VAL A 97 19.90 29.24 138.29
C VAL A 97 20.81 29.13 137.06
N ASN A 98 22.12 29.35 137.24
CA ASN A 98 23.06 29.50 136.12
C ASN A 98 23.22 28.22 135.27
N LYS A 99 23.03 27.03 135.85
CA LYS A 99 23.12 25.76 135.10
C LYS A 99 21.94 25.64 134.13
N VAL A 100 20.72 25.86 134.63
CA VAL A 100 19.48 25.74 133.85
C VAL A 100 19.45 26.76 132.70
N GLN A 101 19.96 27.98 132.94
CA GLN A 101 20.07 29.03 131.92
C GLN A 101 21.00 28.67 130.74
N ALA A 102 21.89 27.68 130.90
CA ALA A 102 22.79 27.19 129.85
C ALA A 102 22.15 26.08 129.00
N GLU A 103 21.40 25.15 129.60
CA GLU A 103 20.68 24.09 128.87
C GLU A 103 19.72 24.67 127.83
N ILE A 104 18.95 25.69 128.23
CA ILE A 104 18.00 26.42 127.37
C ILE A 104 18.67 26.99 126.11
N ALA A 105 19.93 27.39 126.21
CA ALA A 105 20.66 28.04 125.11
C ALA A 105 21.09 27.06 124.00
N ALA A 106 21.55 25.88 124.39
CA ALA A 106 22.00 24.87 123.44
C ALA A 106 20.83 24.35 122.59
N ASP A 107 19.70 24.07 123.24
CA ASP A 107 18.48 23.61 122.60
C ASP A 107 17.89 24.66 121.63
N GLN A 108 17.76 25.93 122.04
CA GLN A 108 17.33 27.02 121.15
C GLN A 108 18.23 27.17 119.91
N THR A 109 19.53 26.85 120.02
CA THR A 109 20.47 26.89 118.90
C THR A 109 20.26 25.71 117.95
N HIS A 110 19.98 24.50 118.47
CA HIS A 110 19.69 23.32 117.67
C HIS A 110 18.40 23.47 116.85
N GLN A 111 17.32 23.91 117.50
CA GLN A 111 16.03 24.19 116.84
C GLN A 111 16.20 25.17 115.67
N ALA A 112 17.01 26.22 115.86
CA ALA A 112 17.21 27.25 114.85
C ALA A 112 17.87 26.71 113.56
N ALA A 113 18.90 25.85 113.70
CA ALA A 113 19.58 25.23 112.56
C ALA A 113 18.66 24.28 111.77
N GLN A 114 17.80 23.51 112.45
CA GLN A 114 16.86 22.58 111.82
C GLN A 114 15.83 23.31 110.94
N ILE A 115 15.35 24.46 111.39
CA ILE A 115 14.39 25.30 110.64
C ILE A 115 15.05 25.86 109.37
N ASP A 116 16.27 26.37 109.47
CA ASP A 116 16.94 27.03 108.34
C ASP A 116 17.36 26.04 107.23
N GLN A 117 17.84 24.85 107.62
CA GLN A 117 18.14 23.75 106.69
C GLN A 117 16.89 23.34 105.89
N THR A 118 15.79 23.04 106.59
CA THR A 118 14.52 22.61 105.96
C THR A 118 13.97 23.67 105.00
N THR A 119 14.26 24.95 105.26
CA THR A 119 13.88 26.07 104.41
C THR A 119 14.67 26.11 103.11
N ALA A 120 15.99 25.92 103.17
CA ALA A 120 16.85 25.90 101.98
C ALA A 120 16.49 24.74 101.02
N ASP A 121 16.20 23.56 101.57
CA ASP A 121 15.85 22.38 100.78
C ASP A 121 14.50 22.54 100.04
N TYR A 122 13.50 23.15 100.68
CA TYR A 122 12.20 23.42 100.07
C TYR A 122 12.28 24.44 98.92
N VAL A 123 13.04 25.53 99.10
CA VAL A 123 13.24 26.56 98.05
C VAL A 123 13.90 25.96 96.80
N LYS A 124 14.87 25.05 96.98
CA LYS A 124 15.50 24.32 95.87
C LYS A 124 14.48 23.45 95.11
N ALA A 125 13.72 22.63 95.82
CA ALA A 125 12.76 21.71 95.22
C ALA A 125 11.65 22.44 94.42
N LYS A 126 11.22 23.63 94.89
CA LYS A 126 10.27 24.51 94.20
C LYS A 126 10.79 24.97 92.84
N ALA A 127 12.05 25.42 92.76
CA ALA A 127 12.67 25.87 91.51
C ALA A 127 12.99 24.72 90.52
N GLU A 128 13.05 23.47 91.00
CA GLU A 128 13.20 22.28 90.17
C GLU A 128 11.84 21.81 89.61
N HIS A 129 10.77 21.88 90.41
CA HIS A 129 9.39 21.58 89.98
C HIS A 129 8.88 22.54 88.89
N GLU A 130 9.11 23.85 89.03
CA GLU A 130 8.67 24.87 88.05
C GLU A 130 9.26 24.63 86.63
N LYS A 131 10.53 24.20 86.55
CA LYS A 131 11.18 23.84 85.28
C LYS A 131 10.58 22.58 84.64
N ALA A 132 10.16 21.61 85.46
CA ALA A 132 9.54 20.39 84.96
C ALA A 132 8.15 20.67 84.35
N VAL A 133 7.38 21.60 84.94
CA VAL A 133 6.07 22.01 84.41
C VAL A 133 6.18 22.64 83.02
N GLU A 134 7.08 23.61 82.83
CA GLU A 134 7.26 24.25 81.51
C GLU A 134 7.85 23.32 80.44
N ALA A 135 8.71 22.38 80.83
CA ALA A 135 9.20 21.34 79.91
C ALA A 135 8.05 20.46 79.37
N VAL A 136 7.14 20.03 80.25
CA VAL A 136 5.95 19.23 79.86
C VAL A 136 4.99 20.04 78.99
N LYS A 137 4.78 21.34 79.27
CA LYS A 137 3.97 22.22 78.40
C LYS A 137 4.55 22.32 76.98
N HIS A 138 5.86 22.54 76.85
CA HIS A 138 6.51 22.62 75.53
C HIS A 138 6.41 21.29 74.76
N GLN A 139 6.63 20.16 75.44
CA GLN A 139 6.45 18.83 74.84
C GLN A 139 5.00 18.60 74.38
N ASN A 140 4.02 18.97 75.20
CA ASN A 140 2.60 18.83 74.86
C ASN A 140 2.16 19.71 73.69
N ALA A 141 2.73 20.91 73.55
CA ALA A 141 2.50 21.77 72.38
C ALA A 141 3.10 21.17 71.09
N GLN A 142 4.30 20.58 71.17
CA GLN A 142 4.92 19.89 70.04
C GLN A 142 4.11 18.64 69.63
N ILE A 143 3.68 17.82 70.61
CA ILE A 143 2.83 16.64 70.38
C ILE A 143 1.52 17.02 69.68
N GLU A 144 0.89 18.14 70.05
CA GLU A 144 -0.34 18.60 69.42
C GLU A 144 -0.13 19.05 67.96
N ALA A 145 1.00 19.71 67.66
CA ALA A 145 1.37 20.09 66.30
C ALA A 145 1.70 18.87 65.42
N GLU A 146 2.45 17.89 65.95
CA GLU A 146 2.77 16.64 65.26
C GLU A 146 1.51 15.81 64.97
N ASN A 147 0.64 15.63 65.97
CA ASN A 147 -0.64 14.92 65.81
C ASN A 147 -1.54 15.58 64.76
N LYS A 148 -1.62 16.91 64.73
CA LYS A 148 -2.37 17.65 63.71
C LYS A 148 -1.80 17.44 62.30
N ALA A 149 -0.48 17.54 62.14
CA ALA A 149 0.18 17.34 60.84
C ALA A 149 0.06 15.89 60.33
N LEU A 150 -0.07 14.91 61.25
CA LEU A 150 -0.36 13.51 60.94
C LEU A 150 -1.81 13.33 60.46
N GLN A 151 -2.79 13.93 61.13
CA GLN A 151 -4.21 13.90 60.72
C GLN A 151 -4.43 14.57 59.35
N GLU A 152 -3.83 15.73 59.10
CA GLU A 152 -3.95 16.42 57.80
C GLU A 152 -3.36 15.59 56.65
N ALA A 153 -2.33 14.78 56.91
CA ALA A 153 -1.77 13.84 55.93
C ALA A 153 -2.65 12.59 55.75
N HIS A 154 -3.20 12.04 56.83
CA HIS A 154 -4.19 10.96 56.78
C HIS A 154 -5.40 11.33 55.93
N ASP A 155 -6.03 12.48 56.19
CA ASP A 155 -7.27 12.89 55.52
C ASP A 155 -7.06 13.13 54.02
N LYS A 156 -5.88 13.69 53.66
CA LYS A 156 -5.42 13.84 52.28
C LYS A 156 -5.22 12.47 51.60
N ALA A 157 -4.58 11.52 52.29
CA ALA A 157 -4.36 10.16 51.78
C ALA A 157 -5.68 9.39 51.58
N ALA A 158 -6.56 9.41 52.58
CA ALA A 158 -7.88 8.77 52.53
C ALA A 158 -8.72 9.31 51.37
N LYS A 159 -8.75 10.65 51.20
CA LYS A 159 -9.42 11.30 50.07
C LYS A 159 -8.83 10.89 48.72
N ALA A 160 -7.49 10.87 48.58
CA ALA A 160 -6.84 10.45 47.34
C ALA A 160 -7.18 8.99 46.97
N GLY A 161 -7.23 8.09 47.95
CA GLY A 161 -7.65 6.69 47.79
C GLY A 161 -9.10 6.57 47.29
N GLN A 162 -10.01 7.28 47.95
CA GLN A 162 -11.43 7.32 47.56
C GLN A 162 -11.63 7.85 46.14
N GLU A 163 -11.05 9.01 45.81
CA GLU A 163 -11.16 9.61 44.47
C GLU A 163 -10.60 8.70 43.37
N THR A 164 -9.54 7.94 43.67
CA THR A 164 -8.90 7.04 42.69
C THR A 164 -9.75 5.80 42.42
N ASN A 165 -10.32 5.21 43.46
CA ASN A 165 -11.26 4.09 43.33
C ASN A 165 -12.57 4.53 42.63
N GLN A 166 -13.06 5.73 42.92
CA GLN A 166 -14.22 6.32 42.24
C GLN A 166 -13.92 6.61 40.76
N ALA A 167 -12.74 7.14 40.43
CA ALA A 167 -12.34 7.38 39.05
C ALA A 167 -12.24 6.07 38.25
N ALA A 168 -11.71 4.99 38.83
CA ALA A 168 -11.68 3.67 38.20
C ALA A 168 -13.10 3.12 37.91
N ALA A 169 -14.03 3.26 38.87
CA ALA A 169 -15.42 2.85 38.67
C ALA A 169 -16.11 3.66 37.56
N VAL A 170 -15.92 4.99 37.52
CA VAL A 170 -16.46 5.86 36.46
C VAL A 170 -15.86 5.53 35.09
N ALA A 171 -14.56 5.23 35.02
CA ALA A 171 -13.88 4.83 33.78
C ALA A 171 -14.47 3.53 33.20
N LYS A 172 -14.69 2.52 34.05
CA LYS A 172 -15.32 1.24 33.69
C LYS A 172 -16.74 1.41 33.16
N GLU A 173 -17.58 2.20 33.82
CA GLU A 173 -18.96 2.42 33.37
C GLU A 173 -19.02 3.28 32.09
N LYS A 174 -18.17 4.31 31.94
CA LYS A 174 -17.97 5.05 30.69
C LYS A 174 -17.62 4.12 29.52
N VAL A 175 -16.67 3.21 29.74
CA VAL A 175 -16.21 2.25 28.73
C VAL A 175 -17.31 1.26 28.35
N LYS A 176 -18.07 0.73 29.31
CA LYS A 176 -19.18 -0.20 29.04
C LYS A 176 -20.40 0.47 28.39
N ALA A 177 -20.64 1.75 28.67
CA ALA A 177 -21.71 2.51 28.05
C ALA A 177 -21.46 2.74 26.55
N GLU A 178 -20.21 2.99 26.15
CA GLU A 178 -19.82 3.13 24.75
C GLU A 178 -19.63 1.76 24.06
N PHE A 179 -19.02 0.79 24.75
CA PHE A 179 -18.67 -0.53 24.23
C PHE A 179 -19.28 -1.64 25.09
N LYS A 180 -20.48 -2.10 24.70
CA LYS A 180 -21.21 -3.16 25.41
C LYS A 180 -20.49 -4.52 25.43
N ASP A 181 -19.52 -4.72 24.55
CA ASP A 181 -18.65 -5.90 24.46
C ASP A 181 -17.32 -5.75 25.23
N ALA A 182 -17.11 -4.64 25.95
CA ALA A 182 -15.84 -4.33 26.60
C ALA A 182 -15.44 -5.35 27.69
N GLN A 183 -14.33 -6.04 27.45
CA GLN A 183 -13.64 -6.84 28.46
C GLN A 183 -12.83 -5.91 29.37
N VAL A 184 -13.45 -5.49 30.48
CA VAL A 184 -12.83 -4.71 31.56
C VAL A 184 -12.56 -5.63 32.75
N SER A 185 -11.30 -5.71 33.19
CA SER A 185 -10.87 -6.39 34.41
C SER A 185 -10.37 -5.39 35.46
N GLU A 186 -10.63 -5.67 36.73
CA GLU A 186 -10.19 -4.89 37.88
C GLU A 186 -9.25 -5.71 38.76
N SER A 187 -8.22 -5.07 39.31
CA SER A 187 -7.38 -5.61 40.38
C SER A 187 -7.24 -4.59 41.51
N SER A 188 -6.57 -4.98 42.61
CA SER A 188 -6.29 -4.08 43.73
C SER A 188 -4.80 -4.09 44.06
N LYS A 189 -4.23 -2.90 44.27
CA LYS A 189 -2.84 -2.67 44.68
C LYS A 189 -2.82 -2.27 46.15
N THR A 190 -2.28 -3.14 47.00
CA THR A 190 -2.02 -2.82 48.40
C THR A 190 -0.78 -1.95 48.52
N ILE A 191 -0.94 -0.75 49.07
CA ILE A 191 0.12 0.19 49.43
C ILE A 191 0.18 0.21 50.98
N PRO A 192 1.31 -0.18 51.59
CA PRO A 192 1.44 -0.19 53.05
C PRO A 192 1.49 1.25 53.60
N VAL A 193 0.95 1.42 54.81
CA VAL A 193 0.91 2.69 55.55
C VAL A 193 1.23 2.41 57.01
N ASP A 194 2.17 3.17 57.57
CA ASP A 194 2.44 3.24 59.00
C ASP A 194 1.56 4.35 59.61
N PRO A 195 0.63 4.05 60.53
CA PRO A 195 -0.30 5.03 61.09
C PRO A 195 0.36 6.03 62.04
N THR A 196 1.66 5.92 62.31
CA THR A 196 2.44 6.88 63.12
C THR A 196 3.31 7.84 62.28
N SER A 197 3.48 7.58 60.97
CA SER A 197 4.37 8.38 60.10
C SER A 197 3.59 9.20 59.07
N LYS A 198 3.82 10.52 59.09
CA LYS A 198 3.28 11.46 58.11
C LYS A 198 3.79 11.17 56.70
N GLU A 199 5.05 10.78 56.59
CA GLU A 199 5.75 10.43 55.37
C GLU A 199 5.11 9.20 54.70
N SER A 200 4.57 8.28 55.49
CA SER A 200 3.84 7.10 55.01
C SER A 200 2.53 7.49 54.31
N TYR A 201 1.76 8.42 54.89
CA TYR A 201 0.55 8.96 54.27
C TYR A 201 0.84 9.81 53.01
N ASP A 202 1.91 10.63 53.01
CA ASP A 202 2.34 11.37 51.82
C ASP A 202 2.85 10.43 50.70
N HIS A 203 3.56 9.35 51.06
CA HIS A 203 3.98 8.31 50.11
C HIS A 203 2.78 7.57 49.51
N TYR A 204 1.82 7.15 50.35
CA TYR A 204 0.56 6.55 49.88
C TYR A 204 -0.14 7.47 48.90
N THR A 205 -0.31 8.75 49.24
CA THR A 205 -0.97 9.74 48.38
C THR A 205 -0.34 9.79 46.99
N LYS A 206 1.00 9.86 46.92
CA LYS A 206 1.75 9.90 45.67
C LYS A 206 1.61 8.62 44.82
N GLU A 207 1.69 7.45 45.45
CA GLU A 207 1.52 6.16 44.75
C GLU A 207 0.08 5.91 44.29
N VAL A 208 -0.90 6.54 44.95
CA VAL A 208 -2.32 6.54 44.55
C VAL A 208 -2.59 7.53 43.41
N GLU A 209 -2.05 8.75 43.47
CA GLU A 209 -2.11 9.72 42.37
C GLU A 209 -1.54 9.13 41.07
N LYS A 210 -0.46 8.34 41.18
CA LYS A 210 0.09 7.57 40.06
C LYS A 210 -0.90 6.52 39.53
N VAL A 211 -1.53 5.71 40.38
CA VAL A 211 -2.55 4.73 39.95
C VAL A 211 -3.74 5.43 39.26
N LYS A 212 -4.14 6.61 39.73
CA LYS A 212 -5.18 7.44 39.10
C LYS A 212 -4.79 7.86 37.68
N ALA A 213 -3.54 8.26 37.46
CA ALA A 213 -3.00 8.61 36.15
C ALA A 213 -2.84 7.37 35.23
N ASP A 214 -2.29 6.27 35.74
CA ASP A 214 -2.11 5.01 35.01
C ASP A 214 -3.47 4.46 34.51
N ASN A 215 -4.50 4.48 35.37
CA ASN A 215 -5.88 4.11 35.01
C ASN A 215 -6.48 5.02 33.92
N GLN A 216 -6.26 6.33 34.02
CA GLN A 216 -6.75 7.30 33.03
C GLN A 216 -6.09 7.06 31.66
N GLN A 217 -4.77 6.89 31.63
CA GLN A 217 -4.03 6.60 30.40
C GLN A 217 -4.45 5.26 29.78
N ALA A 218 -4.63 4.21 30.58
CA ALA A 218 -5.13 2.91 30.12
C ALA A 218 -6.54 3.03 29.52
N THR A 219 -7.43 3.81 30.16
CA THR A 219 -8.79 4.06 29.69
C THR A 219 -8.82 4.80 28.36
N ASP A 220 -8.09 5.91 28.22
CA ASP A 220 -8.10 6.69 26.98
C ASP A 220 -7.43 5.93 25.82
N THR A 221 -6.38 5.17 26.10
CA THR A 221 -5.75 4.26 25.13
C THR A 221 -6.74 3.18 24.66
N TYR A 222 -7.49 2.58 25.59
CA TYR A 222 -8.54 1.61 25.28
C TYR A 222 -9.62 2.20 24.38
N LEU A 223 -10.13 3.40 24.71
CA LEU A 223 -11.18 4.06 23.93
C LEU A 223 -10.71 4.34 22.49
N VAL A 224 -9.45 4.74 22.27
CA VAL A 224 -8.91 4.98 20.93
C VAL A 224 -8.77 3.68 20.13
N GLU A 225 -8.10 2.66 20.69
CA GLU A 225 -7.86 1.41 19.96
C GLU A 225 -9.14 0.58 19.77
N LYS A 226 -10.10 0.63 20.71
CA LYS A 226 -11.39 -0.06 20.56
C LYS A 226 -12.28 0.58 19.47
N ARG A 227 -12.26 1.91 19.32
CA ARG A 227 -12.92 2.60 18.19
C ARG A 227 -12.30 2.19 16.85
N LYS A 228 -10.98 2.10 16.79
CA LYS A 228 -10.20 1.71 15.62
C LYS A 228 -10.44 0.24 15.23
N GLU A 229 -10.41 -0.68 16.19
CA GLU A 229 -10.77 -2.10 16.02
C GLU A 229 -12.20 -2.24 15.48
N ASN A 230 -13.18 -1.59 16.11
CA ASN A 230 -14.57 -1.66 15.69
C ASN A 230 -14.78 -1.09 14.28
N LYS A 231 -14.09 0.01 13.93
CA LYS A 231 -14.12 0.59 12.59
C LYS A 231 -13.47 -0.32 11.54
N GLU A 232 -12.34 -0.95 11.83
CA GLU A 232 -11.69 -1.90 10.90
C GLU A 232 -12.60 -3.11 10.63
N ILE A 233 -13.32 -3.59 11.64
CA ILE A 233 -14.32 -4.65 11.52
C ILE A 233 -15.52 -4.21 10.67
N GLU A 234 -16.00 -2.97 10.82
CA GLU A 234 -17.09 -2.40 10.02
C GLU A 234 -16.67 -2.18 8.56
N ASP A 235 -15.54 -1.50 8.32
CA ASP A 235 -15.00 -1.25 6.98
C ASP A 235 -14.71 -2.57 6.23
N THR A 236 -14.25 -3.62 6.94
CA THR A 236 -14.02 -4.94 6.35
C THR A 236 -15.33 -5.66 6.00
N LYS A 237 -16.37 -5.56 6.83
CA LYS A 237 -17.71 -6.09 6.51
C LYS A 237 -18.31 -5.39 5.30
N ALA A 238 -18.24 -4.06 5.24
CA ALA A 238 -18.71 -3.26 4.11
C ALA A 238 -17.91 -3.57 2.82
N TYR A 239 -16.59 -3.75 2.93
CA TYR A 239 -15.75 -4.20 1.82
C TYR A 239 -16.23 -5.56 1.29
N ASN A 240 -16.41 -6.56 2.16
CA ASN A 240 -16.83 -7.90 1.76
C ASN A 240 -18.25 -7.92 1.17
N GLU A 241 -19.19 -7.09 1.66
CA GLU A 241 -20.51 -6.96 1.04
C GLU A 241 -20.42 -6.37 -0.38
N ALA A 242 -19.56 -5.36 -0.58
CA ALA A 242 -19.28 -4.79 -1.90
C ALA A 242 -18.58 -5.80 -2.83
N VAL A 243 -17.67 -6.65 -2.31
CA VAL A 243 -17.06 -7.78 -3.04
C VAL A 243 -18.14 -8.76 -3.49
N ARG A 244 -19.04 -9.21 -2.61
CA ARG A 244 -20.14 -10.13 -2.96
C ARG A 244 -21.04 -9.56 -4.05
N LYS A 245 -21.37 -8.26 -3.97
CA LYS A 245 -22.16 -7.55 -5.01
C LYS A 245 -21.42 -7.50 -6.35
N ARG A 246 -20.12 -7.19 -6.36
CA ARG A 246 -19.27 -7.25 -7.58
C ARG A 246 -19.19 -8.66 -8.15
N ASN A 247 -19.01 -9.67 -7.31
CA ASN A 247 -18.89 -11.07 -7.73
C ASN A 247 -20.20 -11.61 -8.33
N ALA A 248 -21.35 -11.27 -7.73
CA ALA A 248 -22.66 -11.63 -8.30
C ALA A 248 -22.88 -10.97 -9.68
N ALA A 249 -22.59 -9.67 -9.81
CA ALA A 249 -22.72 -8.95 -11.08
C ALA A 249 -21.74 -9.47 -12.15
N GLY A 250 -20.49 -9.78 -11.77
CA GLY A 250 -19.48 -10.35 -12.66
C GLY A 250 -19.86 -11.74 -13.18
N LYS A 251 -20.38 -12.60 -12.29
CA LYS A 251 -20.92 -13.92 -12.67
C LYS A 251 -22.07 -13.82 -13.66
N ILE A 252 -23.06 -12.96 -13.39
CA ILE A 252 -24.21 -12.72 -14.28
C ILE A 252 -23.76 -12.20 -15.65
N LYS A 253 -22.75 -11.32 -15.70
CA LYS A 253 -22.19 -10.82 -16.97
C LYS A 253 -21.54 -11.94 -17.78
N VAL A 254 -20.73 -12.79 -17.15
CA VAL A 254 -20.09 -13.94 -17.81
C VAL A 254 -21.11 -14.99 -18.26
N GLU A 255 -22.18 -15.22 -17.49
CA GLU A 255 -23.30 -16.08 -17.89
C GLU A 255 -24.05 -15.54 -19.12
N ALA A 256 -24.25 -14.22 -19.21
CA ALA A 256 -24.83 -13.58 -20.39
C ALA A 256 -23.91 -13.68 -21.63
N GLU A 257 -22.62 -13.39 -21.48
CA GLU A 257 -21.63 -13.52 -22.57
C GLU A 257 -21.52 -14.98 -23.06
N ASN A 258 -21.57 -15.96 -22.16
CA ASN A 258 -21.57 -17.38 -22.52
C ASN A 258 -22.84 -17.81 -23.27
N LYS A 259 -24.00 -17.24 -22.95
CA LYS A 259 -25.25 -17.50 -23.67
C LYS A 259 -25.22 -16.97 -25.11
N GLU A 260 -24.54 -15.85 -25.37
CA GLU A 260 -24.28 -15.38 -26.73
C GLU A 260 -23.29 -16.28 -27.47
N ILE A 261 -22.27 -16.79 -26.76
CA ILE A 261 -21.32 -17.78 -27.29
C ILE A 261 -22.03 -19.09 -27.65
N ASP A 262 -22.97 -19.58 -26.84
CA ASP A 262 -23.76 -20.78 -27.13
C ASP A 262 -24.61 -20.63 -28.40
N ALA A 263 -25.28 -19.48 -28.55
CA ALA A 263 -26.07 -19.18 -29.75
C ALA A 263 -25.19 -19.11 -31.01
N PHE A 264 -24.01 -18.47 -30.91
CA PHE A 264 -23.02 -18.43 -31.98
C PHE A 264 -22.47 -19.83 -32.31
N ASN A 265 -22.11 -20.61 -31.30
CA ASN A 265 -21.54 -21.96 -31.46
C ASN A 265 -22.55 -22.93 -32.08
N LYS A 266 -23.84 -22.81 -31.74
CA LYS A 266 -24.92 -23.54 -32.41
C LYS A 266 -24.99 -23.18 -33.89
N GLN A 267 -25.00 -21.88 -34.25
CA GLN A 267 -25.03 -21.45 -35.65
C GLN A 267 -23.76 -21.89 -36.42
N VAL A 268 -22.61 -21.94 -35.75
CA VAL A 268 -21.36 -22.50 -36.30
C VAL A 268 -21.48 -24.00 -36.56
N ALA A 269 -22.03 -24.78 -35.63
CA ALA A 269 -22.25 -26.21 -35.83
C ALA A 269 -23.23 -26.49 -36.98
N GLU A 270 -24.35 -25.76 -37.04
CA GLU A 270 -25.32 -25.83 -38.15
C GLU A 270 -24.70 -25.43 -39.49
N THR A 271 -23.89 -24.35 -39.53
CA THR A 271 -23.13 -23.98 -40.74
C THR A 271 -22.19 -25.11 -41.16
N ASN A 272 -21.37 -25.61 -40.24
CA ASN A 272 -20.32 -26.58 -40.57
C ASN A 272 -20.89 -27.94 -41.00
N GLN A 273 -22.04 -28.33 -40.47
CA GLN A 273 -22.74 -29.54 -40.92
C GLN A 273 -23.29 -29.37 -42.34
N ALA A 274 -23.94 -28.23 -42.65
CA ALA A 274 -24.41 -27.94 -44.00
C ALA A 274 -23.26 -27.78 -45.02
N GLU A 275 -22.13 -27.18 -44.60
CA GLU A 275 -20.89 -27.07 -45.37
C GLU A 275 -20.34 -28.45 -45.76
N LYS A 276 -20.31 -29.38 -44.78
CA LYS A 276 -19.90 -30.77 -44.99
C LYS A 276 -20.86 -31.53 -45.91
N GLU A 277 -22.17 -31.41 -45.69
CA GLU A 277 -23.20 -32.07 -46.53
C GLU A 277 -23.15 -31.58 -47.98
N ARG A 278 -22.92 -30.27 -48.20
CA ARG A 278 -22.68 -29.72 -49.54
C ARG A 278 -21.43 -30.34 -50.17
N PHE A 279 -20.31 -30.36 -49.45
CA PHE A 279 -19.04 -30.86 -49.96
C PHE A 279 -19.09 -32.36 -50.33
N GLU A 280 -19.66 -33.20 -49.48
CA GLU A 280 -19.83 -34.63 -49.81
C GLU A 280 -20.77 -34.84 -51.00
N LYS A 281 -21.81 -34.00 -51.15
CA LYS A 281 -22.71 -34.03 -52.32
C LYS A 281 -21.99 -33.60 -53.61
N GLU A 282 -21.19 -32.53 -53.57
CA GLU A 282 -20.36 -32.09 -54.70
C GLU A 282 -19.39 -33.21 -55.12
N LYS A 283 -18.64 -33.77 -54.16
CA LYS A 283 -17.68 -34.85 -54.40
C LYS A 283 -18.36 -36.11 -54.98
N ALA A 284 -19.49 -36.51 -54.44
CA ALA A 284 -20.27 -37.65 -54.92
C ALA A 284 -20.97 -37.40 -56.27
N GLN A 285 -21.08 -36.14 -56.72
CA GLN A 285 -21.56 -35.80 -58.06
C GLN A 285 -20.41 -35.77 -59.06
N ALA A 286 -19.27 -35.15 -58.73
CA ALA A 286 -18.05 -35.17 -59.52
C ALA A 286 -17.58 -36.61 -59.83
N GLU A 287 -17.68 -37.54 -58.87
CA GLU A 287 -17.32 -38.95 -59.07
C GLU A 287 -18.18 -39.67 -60.13
N LYS A 288 -19.43 -39.23 -60.34
CA LYS A 288 -20.33 -39.74 -61.40
C LYS A 288 -20.12 -39.03 -62.73
N ASP A 289 -19.74 -37.76 -62.68
CA ASP A 289 -19.72 -36.86 -63.84
C ASP A 289 -18.34 -36.75 -64.49
N LYS A 290 -17.26 -37.22 -63.85
CA LYS A 290 -15.88 -37.17 -64.36
C LYS A 290 -15.64 -37.76 -65.75
N THR A 291 -16.52 -38.62 -66.26
CA THR A 291 -16.45 -39.19 -67.62
C THR A 291 -17.36 -38.48 -68.62
N LYS A 292 -18.01 -37.38 -68.24
CA LYS A 292 -18.84 -36.53 -69.10
C LYS A 292 -18.04 -35.35 -69.61
N ASP A 293 -18.43 -34.86 -70.77
CA ASP A 293 -17.82 -33.69 -71.38
C ASP A 293 -17.85 -32.47 -70.44
N GLY A 294 -16.78 -31.68 -70.47
CA GLY A 294 -16.62 -30.48 -69.64
C GLY A 294 -16.33 -30.71 -68.16
N HIS A 295 -16.17 -31.96 -67.68
CA HIS A 295 -15.85 -32.28 -66.28
C HIS A 295 -14.39 -32.77 -66.14
N LEU A 296 -13.75 -32.60 -64.98
CA LEU A 296 -12.40 -33.13 -64.75
C LEU A 296 -12.40 -34.66 -64.80
N SER A 297 -11.38 -35.27 -65.44
CA SER A 297 -11.27 -36.73 -65.57
C SER A 297 -10.98 -37.46 -64.25
N GLU A 298 -10.58 -36.73 -63.20
CA GLU A 298 -10.45 -37.22 -61.82
C GLU A 298 -11.18 -36.30 -60.84
N VAL A 299 -11.62 -36.84 -59.70
CA VAL A 299 -12.20 -36.01 -58.62
C VAL A 299 -11.10 -35.29 -57.86
N ALA A 300 -10.88 -34.03 -58.24
CA ALA A 300 -9.99 -33.11 -57.57
C ALA A 300 -10.77 -32.00 -56.85
N THR A 301 -10.58 -31.85 -55.54
CA THR A 301 -11.16 -30.76 -54.76
C THR A 301 -10.31 -29.49 -54.90
N GLN A 302 -10.93 -28.39 -55.33
CA GLN A 302 -10.28 -27.09 -55.40
C GLN A 302 -10.17 -26.46 -54.00
N GLY A 303 -8.94 -26.27 -53.54
CA GLY A 303 -8.62 -25.56 -52.31
C GLY A 303 -8.06 -24.15 -52.53
N LEU A 304 -7.63 -23.81 -53.74
CA LEU A 304 -7.06 -22.52 -54.10
C LEU A 304 -8.13 -21.60 -54.71
N VAL A 305 -8.29 -20.42 -54.13
CA VAL A 305 -9.02 -19.29 -54.70
C VAL A 305 -7.99 -18.22 -55.04
N PHE A 306 -7.79 -17.98 -56.33
CA PHE A 306 -6.94 -16.93 -56.88
C PHE A 306 -7.49 -16.60 -58.28
N LYS A 307 -8.56 -15.78 -58.32
CA LYS A 307 -9.39 -15.60 -59.52
C LYS A 307 -9.52 -14.16 -60.00
N GLU A 308 -9.68 -13.20 -59.10
CA GLU A 308 -9.99 -11.80 -59.42
C GLU A 308 -9.47 -10.90 -58.29
N GLU A 309 -8.50 -10.04 -58.61
CA GLU A 309 -7.74 -9.23 -57.65
C GLU A 309 -7.44 -7.83 -58.24
N ALA A 310 -8.48 -7.15 -58.74
CA ALA A 310 -8.39 -5.82 -59.36
C ALA A 310 -7.60 -4.75 -58.57
N ASN A 311 -7.54 -4.85 -57.24
CA ASN A 311 -6.87 -3.89 -56.35
C ASN A 311 -5.39 -4.21 -56.08
N ALA A 312 -4.88 -5.36 -56.54
CA ALA A 312 -3.54 -5.85 -56.20
C ALA A 312 -2.43 -4.83 -56.50
N GLN A 313 -1.40 -4.82 -55.64
CA GLN A 313 -0.21 -3.99 -55.85
C GLN A 313 0.86 -4.81 -56.55
N VAL A 314 1.08 -4.51 -57.84
CA VAL A 314 2.05 -5.22 -58.65
C VAL A 314 3.42 -4.55 -58.58
N SER A 315 4.45 -5.38 -58.35
CA SER A 315 5.84 -5.02 -58.61
C SER A 315 6.50 -6.10 -59.46
N VAL A 316 7.52 -5.72 -60.23
CA VAL A 316 8.26 -6.63 -61.12
C VAL A 316 9.75 -6.45 -60.88
N LYS A 317 10.51 -7.55 -60.89
CA LYS A 317 11.96 -7.59 -60.64
C LYS A 317 12.66 -8.54 -61.62
N GLY A 318 13.99 -8.46 -61.68
CA GLY A 318 14.79 -9.32 -62.56
C GLY A 318 14.76 -8.93 -64.04
N VAL A 319 14.33 -7.71 -64.37
CA VAL A 319 14.17 -7.22 -65.75
C VAL A 319 15.44 -6.55 -66.32
N LYS A 320 15.47 -6.33 -67.63
CA LYS A 320 16.47 -5.49 -68.31
C LYS A 320 16.15 -4.00 -68.15
N SER A 321 14.88 -3.63 -68.32
CA SER A 321 14.37 -2.27 -68.08
C SER A 321 12.85 -2.24 -67.95
N TYR A 322 12.31 -1.22 -67.27
CA TYR A 322 10.87 -0.94 -67.21
C TYR A 322 10.50 0.08 -68.28
N LEU A 323 9.34 -0.06 -68.92
CA LEU A 323 8.73 1.05 -69.65
C LEU A 323 7.99 1.96 -68.66
N SER A 324 8.07 3.27 -68.88
CA SER A 324 7.16 4.23 -68.25
C SER A 324 5.76 4.10 -68.85
N ALA A 325 4.73 4.54 -68.13
CA ALA A 325 3.34 4.49 -68.62
C ALA A 325 3.14 5.30 -69.91
N GLU A 326 3.81 6.45 -70.05
CA GLU A 326 3.78 7.27 -71.28
C GLU A 326 4.66 6.66 -72.39
N GLY A 327 5.77 6.01 -72.05
CA GLY A 327 6.60 5.27 -72.99
C GLY A 327 5.88 4.07 -73.62
N LEU A 328 5.12 3.33 -72.80
CA LEU A 328 4.26 2.23 -73.25
C LEU A 328 3.09 2.74 -74.12
N LYS A 329 2.44 3.84 -73.73
CA LYS A 329 1.43 4.53 -74.56
C LYS A 329 1.98 4.88 -75.95
N LYS A 330 3.16 5.50 -76.03
CA LYS A 330 3.83 5.82 -77.31
C LYS A 330 4.19 4.58 -78.13
N ALA A 331 4.62 3.51 -77.48
CA ALA A 331 4.88 2.24 -78.15
C ALA A 331 3.60 1.65 -78.79
N PHE A 332 2.44 1.80 -78.15
CA PHE A 332 1.14 1.43 -78.74
C PHE A 332 0.67 2.38 -79.85
N GLU A 333 0.89 3.69 -79.71
CA GLU A 333 0.63 4.67 -80.78
C GLU A 333 1.49 4.36 -82.03
N ASP A 334 2.74 3.93 -81.85
CA ASP A 334 3.64 3.52 -82.94
C ASP A 334 3.18 2.22 -83.60
N ILE A 335 2.89 1.17 -82.82
CA ILE A 335 2.36 -0.10 -83.34
C ILE A 335 1.03 0.09 -84.07
N THR A 336 0.12 0.91 -83.54
CA THR A 336 -1.18 1.21 -84.18
C THR A 336 -1.00 1.80 -85.57
N ARG A 337 -0.11 2.81 -85.73
CA ARG A 337 0.20 3.39 -87.04
C ARG A 337 0.87 2.39 -87.97
N ASN A 338 1.79 1.57 -87.45
CA ASN A 338 2.49 0.55 -88.24
C ASN A 338 1.56 -0.58 -88.74
N LEU A 339 0.47 -0.86 -88.01
CA LEU A 339 -0.59 -1.78 -88.43
C LEU A 339 -1.61 -1.15 -89.38
N GLY A 340 -1.59 0.18 -89.57
CA GLY A 340 -2.62 0.90 -90.32
C GLY A 340 -4.00 0.92 -89.66
N ALA A 341 -4.08 0.62 -88.36
CA ALA A 341 -5.33 0.54 -87.62
C ALA A 341 -5.89 1.93 -87.29
N SER A 342 -7.23 2.07 -87.33
CA SER A 342 -7.95 3.28 -86.91
C SER A 342 -7.91 3.51 -85.41
N ASP A 343 -8.03 2.43 -84.63
CA ASP A 343 -8.22 2.44 -83.20
C ASP A 343 -6.97 1.96 -82.45
N LEU A 344 -6.72 2.53 -81.27
CA LEU A 344 -5.45 2.36 -80.53
C LEU A 344 -5.26 0.91 -80.06
N GLN A 345 -4.35 0.19 -80.72
CA GLN A 345 -4.00 -1.20 -80.43
C GLN A 345 -3.07 -1.28 -79.22
N GLN A 346 -3.57 -1.88 -78.13
CA GLN A 346 -2.96 -1.84 -76.80
C GLN A 346 -2.72 -3.26 -76.27
N TYR A 347 -1.98 -4.05 -77.06
CA TYR A 347 -1.62 -5.45 -76.79
C TYR A 347 -0.09 -5.57 -76.81
N VAL A 348 0.54 -5.98 -75.70
CA VAL A 348 1.99 -6.13 -75.60
C VAL A 348 2.50 -7.25 -76.52
N THR A 349 1.70 -8.29 -76.74
CA THR A 349 1.93 -9.35 -77.74
C THR A 349 2.22 -8.79 -79.15
N TYR A 350 1.64 -7.64 -79.53
CA TYR A 350 1.86 -7.05 -80.85
C TYR A 350 3.29 -6.51 -81.06
N PHE A 351 4.11 -6.35 -80.02
CA PHE A 351 5.55 -6.06 -80.18
C PHE A 351 6.34 -7.23 -80.81
N ALA A 352 5.71 -8.41 -80.99
CA ALA A 352 6.24 -9.54 -81.74
C ALA A 352 6.04 -9.43 -83.26
N GLN A 353 5.19 -8.51 -83.73
CA GLN A 353 4.85 -8.38 -85.15
C GLN A 353 5.99 -7.80 -86.00
N THR A 354 5.89 -8.00 -87.32
CA THR A 354 6.90 -7.65 -88.33
C THR A 354 7.31 -6.18 -88.40
N PHE A 355 6.54 -5.28 -87.79
CA PHE A 355 6.83 -3.84 -87.73
C PHE A 355 7.33 -3.38 -86.35
N GLY A 356 7.51 -4.32 -85.40
CA GLY A 356 8.18 -4.15 -84.11
C GLY A 356 9.66 -4.54 -84.12
N ASP A 357 10.23 -4.74 -85.31
CA ASP A 357 11.62 -5.18 -85.53
C ASP A 357 12.67 -4.25 -84.91
N ASP A 358 12.40 -2.94 -84.87
CA ASP A 358 13.30 -1.99 -84.23
C ASP A 358 13.04 -1.92 -82.72
N LEU A 359 13.86 -2.67 -81.97
CA LEU A 359 13.86 -2.79 -80.50
C LEU A 359 13.82 -1.44 -79.75
N LYS A 360 14.16 -0.33 -80.41
CA LYS A 360 13.97 1.04 -79.91
C LYS A 360 12.53 1.33 -79.47
N ILE A 361 11.51 0.75 -80.13
CA ILE A 361 10.09 1.02 -79.76
C ILE A 361 9.81 0.77 -78.28
N THR A 362 10.50 -0.19 -77.65
CA THR A 362 10.39 -0.49 -76.21
C THR A 362 11.68 -0.25 -75.40
N ASN A 363 12.85 -0.05 -76.04
CA ASN A 363 14.15 0.16 -75.37
C ASN A 363 14.74 1.56 -75.54
N ASP A 364 14.08 2.47 -76.27
CA ASP A 364 14.47 3.89 -76.36
C ASP A 364 14.52 4.52 -74.95
N PRO A 365 15.66 5.08 -74.51
CA PRO A 365 15.80 5.65 -73.17
C PRO A 365 14.75 6.70 -72.78
N SER A 366 14.15 7.40 -73.75
CA SER A 366 13.06 8.37 -73.51
C SER A 366 11.72 7.74 -73.14
N ARG A 367 11.60 6.42 -73.25
CA ARG A 367 10.40 5.62 -72.93
C ARG A 367 10.54 4.85 -71.61
N LEU A 368 11.74 4.70 -71.08
CA LEU A 368 12.04 3.86 -69.92
C LEU A 368 11.74 4.56 -68.57
N SER A 369 11.59 3.76 -67.52
CA SER A 369 11.52 4.23 -66.13
C SER A 369 12.49 3.48 -65.22
N SER A 370 12.75 4.05 -64.04
CA SER A 370 13.56 3.46 -62.97
C SER A 370 12.83 2.36 -62.18
N HIS A 371 11.50 2.27 -62.33
CA HIS A 371 10.63 1.35 -61.61
C HIS A 371 9.45 0.91 -62.49
N PHE A 372 8.72 -0.11 -62.06
CA PHE A 372 7.54 -0.60 -62.78
C PHE A 372 6.38 0.40 -62.65
N GLU A 373 5.82 0.81 -63.80
CA GLU A 373 4.68 1.73 -63.89
C GLU A 373 3.48 1.04 -64.56
N LEU A 374 2.27 1.37 -64.08
CA LEU A 374 1.02 0.87 -64.66
C LEU A 374 0.44 1.91 -65.63
N TYR A 375 0.40 1.55 -66.91
CA TYR A 375 -0.42 2.21 -67.92
C TYR A 375 -1.92 1.93 -67.66
N THR A 376 -2.76 2.91 -67.99
CA THR A 376 -4.22 2.78 -67.96
C THR A 376 -4.73 2.90 -69.39
N PRO A 377 -5.27 1.81 -69.98
CA PRO A 377 -5.79 1.81 -71.35
C PRO A 377 -6.85 2.87 -71.61
N GLN A 378 -6.91 3.32 -72.86
CA GLN A 378 -7.97 4.18 -73.34
C GLN A 378 -9.13 3.35 -73.91
N GLY A 379 -10.33 3.94 -73.94
CA GLY A 379 -11.54 3.26 -74.41
C GLY A 379 -11.41 2.74 -75.85
N GLY A 380 -12.07 1.61 -76.13
CA GLY A 380 -11.93 0.86 -77.39
C GLY A 380 -11.15 -0.46 -77.26
N ASN A 381 -10.44 -0.67 -76.16
CA ASN A 381 -9.77 -1.94 -75.85
C ASN A 381 -10.69 -2.90 -75.07
N VAL A 382 -10.63 -4.21 -75.40
CA VAL A 382 -11.17 -5.33 -74.61
C VAL A 382 -10.69 -5.26 -73.15
N TYR A 383 -9.45 -4.78 -72.94
CA TYR A 383 -8.85 -4.55 -71.63
C TYR A 383 -9.09 -3.16 -71.02
N SER A 384 -10.13 -2.42 -71.43
CA SER A 384 -10.41 -1.06 -70.92
C SER A 384 -10.57 -0.94 -69.38
N ASN A 385 -10.91 -2.02 -68.69
CA ASN A 385 -11.00 -2.09 -67.23
C ASN A 385 -9.73 -2.66 -66.54
N ASN A 386 -8.64 -2.90 -67.27
CA ASN A 386 -7.40 -3.48 -66.77
C ASN A 386 -6.23 -2.49 -66.90
N LYS A 387 -5.56 -2.18 -65.80
CA LYS A 387 -4.27 -1.47 -65.85
C LYS A 387 -3.15 -2.50 -66.02
N PHE A 388 -2.11 -2.17 -66.77
CA PHE A 388 -0.97 -3.07 -66.95
C PHE A 388 0.32 -2.28 -67.20
N GLY A 389 1.46 -2.89 -66.91
CA GLY A 389 2.79 -2.35 -67.24
C GLY A 389 3.54 -3.27 -68.19
N ALA A 390 4.65 -2.80 -68.75
CA ALA A 390 5.50 -3.59 -69.63
C ALA A 390 6.99 -3.46 -69.24
N VAL A 391 7.73 -4.55 -69.41
CA VAL A 391 9.16 -4.64 -69.10
C VAL A 391 9.90 -5.31 -70.24
N ASN A 392 11.13 -4.86 -70.51
CA ASN A 392 12.05 -5.57 -71.37
C ASN A 392 12.83 -6.59 -70.52
N ALA A 393 13.07 -7.77 -71.06
CA ALA A 393 13.91 -8.81 -70.48
C ALA A 393 14.68 -9.56 -71.58
N LYS A 394 15.60 -10.43 -71.18
CA LYS A 394 16.37 -11.27 -72.09
C LYS A 394 15.94 -12.73 -72.04
N VAL A 395 16.14 -13.47 -73.12
CA VAL A 395 16.10 -14.94 -73.13
C VAL A 395 17.10 -15.46 -72.08
N GLY A 396 16.66 -16.37 -71.21
CA GLY A 396 17.40 -16.86 -70.06
C GLY A 396 17.30 -16.00 -68.79
N GLN A 397 16.74 -14.78 -68.89
CA GLN A 397 16.51 -13.91 -67.74
C GLN A 397 15.17 -14.27 -67.06
N THR A 398 15.20 -14.46 -65.75
CA THR A 398 13.99 -14.69 -64.94
C THR A 398 13.41 -13.36 -64.46
N VAL A 399 12.18 -13.08 -64.87
CA VAL A 399 11.40 -11.94 -64.39
C VAL A 399 10.44 -12.41 -63.30
N THR A 400 10.60 -11.91 -62.09
CA THR A 400 9.68 -12.20 -60.98
C THR A 400 8.62 -11.10 -60.91
N VAL A 401 7.37 -11.47 -61.17
CA VAL A 401 6.19 -10.65 -60.87
C VAL A 401 5.77 -10.91 -59.43
N THR A 402 5.34 -9.88 -58.71
CA THR A 402 4.77 -9.99 -57.36
C THR A 402 3.47 -9.22 -57.29
N TYR A 403 2.37 -9.93 -57.00
CA TYR A 403 1.06 -9.38 -56.68
C TYR A 403 0.93 -9.36 -55.14
N ASP A 404 1.00 -8.18 -54.55
CA ASP A 404 0.91 -7.93 -53.11
C ASP A 404 -0.46 -7.35 -52.72
N LYS A 405 -0.85 -7.53 -51.45
CA LYS A 405 -2.17 -7.09 -50.90
C LYS A 405 -3.36 -7.68 -51.65
N LEU A 406 -3.36 -9.00 -51.78
CA LEU A 406 -4.51 -9.75 -52.26
C LEU A 406 -5.66 -9.68 -51.23
N GLU A 407 -6.89 -9.44 -51.69
CA GLU A 407 -8.07 -9.21 -50.85
C GLU A 407 -9.13 -10.32 -50.98
N HIS A 408 -9.04 -11.16 -52.02
CA HIS A 408 -10.06 -12.14 -52.42
C HIS A 408 -9.51 -13.57 -52.61
N SER A 409 -8.24 -13.79 -52.27
CA SER A 409 -7.52 -15.05 -52.48
C SER A 409 -7.32 -15.87 -51.21
N PHE A 410 -7.50 -17.19 -51.31
CA PHE A 410 -7.51 -18.12 -50.18
C PHE A 410 -6.91 -19.48 -50.55
N TYR A 411 -6.30 -20.18 -49.59
CA TYR A 411 -5.98 -21.60 -49.70
C TYR A 411 -6.52 -22.38 -48.50
N LYS A 412 -7.34 -23.41 -48.75
CA LYS A 412 -8.04 -24.20 -47.71
C LYS A 412 -8.75 -23.30 -46.68
N GLY A 413 -9.43 -22.25 -47.16
CA GLY A 413 -10.13 -21.25 -46.36
C GLY A 413 -9.25 -20.19 -45.67
N LYS A 414 -7.92 -20.27 -45.75
CA LYS A 414 -6.99 -19.29 -45.16
C LYS A 414 -6.63 -18.19 -46.18
N PRO A 415 -6.72 -16.89 -45.83
CA PRO A 415 -6.26 -15.79 -46.69
C PRO A 415 -4.82 -15.95 -47.20
N ILE A 416 -4.66 -15.75 -48.50
CA ILE A 416 -3.38 -15.52 -49.19
C ILE A 416 -3.21 -14.01 -49.28
N PHE A 417 -2.05 -13.49 -48.88
CA PHE A 417 -1.77 -12.04 -48.94
C PHE A 417 -0.98 -11.65 -50.20
N ARG A 418 -0.21 -12.59 -50.77
CA ARG A 418 0.75 -12.32 -51.85
C ARG A 418 0.95 -13.53 -52.76
N MET A 419 1.09 -13.26 -54.06
CA MET A 419 1.50 -14.24 -55.08
C MET A 419 2.78 -13.74 -55.78
N GLU A 420 3.79 -14.59 -55.89
CA GLU A 420 4.95 -14.36 -56.77
C GLU A 420 4.89 -15.33 -57.96
N LEU A 421 5.25 -14.85 -59.14
CA LEU A 421 5.39 -15.68 -60.34
C LEU A 421 6.72 -15.37 -61.02
N ASP A 422 7.60 -16.36 -61.09
CA ASP A 422 8.74 -16.30 -62.00
C ASP A 422 8.30 -16.63 -63.43
N VAL A 423 8.67 -15.78 -64.38
CA VAL A 423 8.52 -15.97 -65.82
C VAL A 423 9.89 -15.95 -66.47
N THR A 424 10.27 -17.03 -67.13
CA THR A 424 11.58 -17.15 -67.82
C THR A 424 11.38 -17.65 -69.23
N VAL A 425 11.66 -16.81 -70.24
CA VAL A 425 11.80 -17.29 -71.63
C VAL A 425 13.08 -18.12 -71.71
N GLN A 426 12.99 -19.40 -72.05
CA GLN A 426 14.10 -20.35 -71.89
C GLN A 426 15.15 -20.23 -73.02
N PRO A 427 16.45 -20.42 -72.74
CA PRO A 427 17.53 -20.42 -73.74
C PRO A 427 17.46 -21.52 -74.81
N ASN A 428 16.60 -22.52 -74.62
CA ASN A 428 16.31 -23.56 -75.62
C ASN A 428 15.20 -23.14 -76.61
N SER A 429 14.76 -21.88 -76.58
CA SER A 429 13.80 -21.34 -77.56
C SER A 429 14.46 -21.24 -78.93
N GLU A 430 13.77 -21.70 -79.97
CA GLU A 430 14.33 -21.84 -81.31
C GLU A 430 13.89 -20.66 -82.20
N ASN A 431 14.84 -20.05 -82.93
CA ASN A 431 14.59 -18.93 -83.85
C ASN A 431 14.05 -17.64 -83.18
N ILE A 432 14.43 -17.42 -81.92
CA ILE A 432 13.99 -16.28 -81.10
C ILE A 432 15.16 -15.29 -80.87
N GLN A 433 14.89 -13.98 -80.96
CA GLN A 433 15.83 -12.91 -80.62
C GLN A 433 16.11 -12.83 -79.10
N GLU A 434 17.28 -12.29 -78.72
CA GLU A 434 17.67 -12.20 -77.30
C GLU A 434 16.72 -11.34 -76.45
N ASP A 435 16.23 -10.21 -76.96
CA ASP A 435 15.38 -9.27 -76.20
C ASP A 435 13.88 -9.55 -76.42
N VAL A 436 13.17 -9.78 -75.30
CA VAL A 436 11.73 -10.02 -75.21
C VAL A 436 11.04 -8.93 -74.39
N VAL A 437 9.74 -8.75 -74.59
CA VAL A 437 8.89 -7.83 -73.82
C VAL A 437 7.84 -8.65 -73.07
N ILE A 438 7.64 -8.35 -71.78
CA ILE A 438 6.63 -8.98 -70.92
C ILE A 438 5.65 -7.91 -70.45
N GLY A 439 4.37 -8.12 -70.74
CA GLY A 439 3.24 -7.30 -70.28
C GLY A 439 2.62 -7.92 -69.04
N VAL A 440 2.39 -7.13 -68.00
CA VAL A 440 1.92 -7.61 -66.70
C VAL A 440 0.70 -6.79 -66.26
N SER A 441 -0.46 -7.44 -66.23
CA SER A 441 -1.70 -6.86 -65.70
C SER A 441 -1.58 -6.58 -64.20
N GLN A 442 -2.23 -5.50 -63.73
CA GLN A 442 -2.43 -5.24 -62.31
C GLN A 442 -3.29 -6.36 -61.70
N ASN A 443 -4.34 -6.75 -62.42
CA ASN A 443 -5.22 -7.83 -62.05
C ASN A 443 -4.71 -9.15 -62.66
N PRO A 444 -4.31 -10.16 -61.87
CA PRO A 444 -3.83 -11.46 -62.39
C PRO A 444 -4.89 -12.19 -63.24
N ALA A 445 -6.18 -11.89 -63.04
CA ALA A 445 -7.28 -12.41 -63.85
C ALA A 445 -7.22 -12.00 -65.33
N LYS A 446 -6.48 -10.93 -65.65
CA LYS A 446 -6.33 -10.40 -67.02
C LYS A 446 -4.98 -10.78 -67.63
N GLY A 447 -4.20 -11.59 -66.92
CA GLY A 447 -3.08 -12.34 -67.47
C GLY A 447 -1.80 -11.55 -67.72
N ILE A 448 -0.87 -12.24 -68.36
CA ILE A 448 0.46 -11.80 -68.74
C ILE A 448 0.61 -12.02 -70.25
N GLU A 449 1.21 -11.05 -70.91
CA GLU A 449 1.58 -11.11 -72.32
C GLU A 449 3.09 -11.32 -72.46
N ILE A 450 3.52 -12.15 -73.40
CA ILE A 450 4.92 -12.26 -73.81
C ILE A 450 5.00 -11.97 -75.30
N ALA A 451 5.88 -11.04 -75.67
CA ALA A 451 6.28 -10.77 -77.05
C ALA A 451 7.77 -11.04 -77.22
N ALA A 452 8.10 -12.13 -77.91
CA ALA A 452 9.42 -12.36 -78.46
C ALA A 452 9.43 -11.98 -79.95
N ARG A 453 10.58 -12.09 -80.64
CA ARG A 453 10.68 -11.83 -82.09
C ARG A 453 11.42 -12.94 -82.81
N TYR A 454 11.07 -13.15 -84.07
CA TYR A 454 11.81 -13.99 -85.00
C TYR A 454 13.25 -13.51 -85.17
N GLN A 455 14.21 -14.44 -85.08
CA GLN A 455 15.58 -14.21 -85.57
C GLN A 455 15.62 -14.28 -87.11
N ASP A 456 14.86 -15.19 -87.70
CA ASP A 456 14.69 -15.38 -89.14
C ASP A 456 13.23 -15.78 -89.46
N LYS A 457 12.49 -14.86 -90.11
CA LYS A 457 11.09 -15.02 -90.49
C LYS A 457 10.86 -16.07 -91.60
N THR A 458 11.91 -16.53 -92.27
CA THR A 458 11.85 -17.62 -93.27
C THR A 458 11.87 -19.01 -92.64
N LYS A 459 12.26 -19.11 -91.36
CA LYS A 459 12.28 -20.34 -90.56
C LYS A 459 11.12 -20.37 -89.57
N ASP A 460 10.77 -21.56 -89.10
CA ASP A 460 9.77 -21.71 -88.02
C ASP A 460 10.38 -21.47 -86.62
N TYR A 461 9.54 -21.27 -85.60
CA TYR A 461 9.90 -20.84 -84.25
C TYR A 461 9.48 -21.82 -83.17
N LYS A 462 10.06 -21.67 -81.97
CA LYS A 462 9.60 -22.35 -80.77
C LYS A 462 9.91 -21.49 -79.54
N LEU A 463 8.90 -20.80 -79.05
CA LEU A 463 9.00 -20.01 -77.83
C LEU A 463 8.77 -20.94 -76.63
N ASN A 464 9.78 -21.13 -75.78
CA ASN A 464 9.66 -21.91 -74.55
C ASN A 464 9.67 -20.98 -73.35
N VAL A 465 8.75 -21.16 -72.41
CA VAL A 465 8.60 -20.35 -71.20
C VAL A 465 8.54 -21.28 -69.98
N SER A 466 9.23 -20.93 -68.90
CA SER A 466 9.03 -21.51 -67.56
C SER A 466 8.17 -20.58 -66.72
N LEU A 467 7.25 -21.14 -65.95
CA LEU A 467 6.37 -20.46 -65.00
C LEU A 467 6.48 -21.11 -63.62
N LYS A 468 6.80 -20.34 -62.58
CA LYS A 468 6.91 -20.83 -61.19
C LYS A 468 6.07 -19.98 -60.23
N PRO A 469 4.77 -20.30 -60.02
CA PRO A 469 3.91 -19.58 -59.09
C PRO A 469 4.16 -20.00 -57.64
N ARG A 470 4.25 -19.03 -56.73
CA ARG A 470 4.40 -19.19 -55.28
C ARG A 470 3.36 -18.33 -54.57
N PHE A 471 2.75 -18.88 -53.53
CA PHE A 471 1.70 -18.19 -52.78
C PHE A 471 2.11 -18.07 -51.32
N TYR A 472 1.77 -16.96 -50.69
CA TYR A 472 2.15 -16.65 -49.31
C TYR A 472 0.92 -16.30 -48.48
N ASP A 473 0.83 -16.88 -47.28
CA ASP A 473 -0.26 -16.59 -46.36
C ASP A 473 -0.16 -15.17 -45.77
N GLN A 474 -1.16 -14.80 -44.96
CA GLN A 474 -1.20 -13.51 -44.25
C GLN A 474 -0.05 -13.26 -43.25
N ASN A 475 0.77 -14.27 -42.93
CA ASN A 475 1.98 -14.13 -42.11
C ASN A 475 3.25 -14.00 -42.97
N GLY A 476 3.12 -14.06 -44.30
CA GLY A 476 4.24 -14.11 -45.25
C GLY A 476 4.87 -15.50 -45.38
N GLN A 477 4.26 -16.56 -44.82
CA GLN A 477 4.78 -17.92 -44.93
C GLN A 477 4.42 -18.55 -46.27
N LEU A 478 5.40 -19.20 -46.90
CA LEU A 478 5.22 -19.90 -48.18
C LEU A 478 4.22 -21.06 -48.04
N ILE A 479 3.19 -21.06 -48.88
CA ILE A 479 2.18 -22.12 -48.94
C ILE A 479 2.76 -23.33 -49.67
N VAL A 480 2.56 -24.51 -49.09
CA VAL A 480 2.92 -25.80 -49.69
C VAL A 480 1.66 -26.48 -50.20
N PHE A 481 1.66 -26.85 -51.48
CA PHE A 481 0.56 -27.57 -52.11
C PHE A 481 0.73 -29.09 -52.00
N GLU A 482 -0.41 -29.78 -51.99
CA GLU A 482 -0.53 -31.23 -51.83
C GLU A 482 -1.28 -31.81 -53.04
N ASP A 483 -0.85 -33.00 -53.50
CA ASP A 483 -1.44 -33.70 -54.64
C ASP A 483 -1.52 -35.22 -54.39
N GLN A 484 -2.11 -35.65 -53.28
CA GLN A 484 -2.50 -37.06 -53.08
C GLN A 484 -3.97 -37.30 -53.48
N PRO A 485 -4.40 -38.56 -53.65
CA PRO A 485 -5.81 -38.90 -53.79
C PRO A 485 -6.65 -38.43 -52.58
N ASN A 486 -7.86 -37.96 -52.83
CA ASN A 486 -8.81 -37.42 -51.82
C ASN A 486 -8.41 -36.12 -51.09
N GLU A 487 -7.20 -35.61 -51.27
CA GLU A 487 -6.80 -34.32 -50.68
C GLU A 487 -7.39 -33.11 -51.40
N THR A 488 -7.49 -32.00 -50.67
CA THR A 488 -7.78 -30.68 -51.22
C THR A 488 -6.53 -30.09 -51.86
N LYS A 489 -6.55 -29.96 -53.19
CA LYS A 489 -5.40 -29.56 -54.02
C LYS A 489 -5.37 -28.04 -54.22
N GLY A 490 -4.22 -27.49 -54.60
CA GLY A 490 -4.17 -26.22 -55.30
C GLY A 490 -4.31 -26.46 -56.79
N LEU A 491 -5.45 -26.12 -57.40
CA LEU A 491 -5.63 -26.24 -58.85
C LEU A 491 -5.47 -24.86 -59.51
N LEU A 492 -4.68 -24.78 -60.56
CA LEU A 492 -4.75 -23.71 -61.55
C LEU A 492 -5.53 -24.16 -62.79
N SER A 493 -6.09 -23.19 -63.49
CA SER A 493 -6.61 -23.38 -64.84
C SER A 493 -5.46 -23.39 -65.85
N ILE A 494 -5.57 -24.21 -66.88
CA ILE A 494 -4.84 -24.01 -68.14
C ILE A 494 -5.88 -24.05 -69.26
N SER A 495 -6.15 -22.90 -69.87
CA SER A 495 -7.25 -22.63 -70.78
C SER A 495 -6.79 -21.63 -71.86
N SER A 496 -7.56 -21.46 -72.94
CA SER A 496 -7.07 -20.75 -74.14
C SER A 496 -5.84 -21.43 -74.75
N LEU A 497 -5.75 -22.77 -74.68
CA LEU A 497 -4.71 -23.51 -75.42
C LEU A 497 -5.13 -23.68 -76.88
N ASN A 498 -5.08 -22.55 -77.60
CA ASN A 498 -5.48 -22.45 -78.99
C ASN A 498 -4.56 -23.29 -79.90
N ALA A 499 -5.17 -23.94 -80.87
CA ALA A 499 -4.51 -24.49 -82.03
C ALA A 499 -5.14 -23.91 -83.30
N TYR A 500 -4.29 -23.64 -84.28
CA TYR A 500 -4.62 -23.33 -85.66
C TYR A 500 -3.57 -23.98 -86.56
N LYS A 501 -3.83 -24.05 -87.86
CA LYS A 501 -2.94 -24.66 -88.86
C LYS A 501 -1.48 -24.13 -88.89
N ASN A 502 -1.20 -22.95 -88.35
CA ASN A 502 0.13 -22.32 -88.30
C ASN A 502 0.68 -22.08 -86.88
N HIS A 503 -0.03 -22.50 -85.83
CA HIS A 503 0.25 -22.11 -84.45
C HIS A 503 -0.40 -23.06 -83.44
N VAL A 504 0.35 -23.49 -82.43
CA VAL A 504 -0.16 -24.32 -81.34
C VAL A 504 0.39 -23.81 -80.01
N GLU A 505 -0.50 -23.50 -79.08
CA GLU A 505 -0.16 -23.26 -77.69
C GLU A 505 -0.17 -24.58 -76.91
N THR A 506 0.87 -24.81 -76.11
CA THR A 506 1.06 -26.08 -75.40
C THR A 506 1.56 -25.85 -73.97
N MET A 507 1.19 -26.74 -73.05
CA MET A 507 1.66 -26.78 -71.67
C MET A 507 2.59 -27.97 -71.43
N ARG A 508 3.65 -27.77 -70.65
CA ARG A 508 4.58 -28.82 -70.20
C ARG A 508 4.37 -29.09 -68.71
N PRO A 509 3.72 -30.20 -68.33
CA PRO A 509 3.55 -30.58 -66.92
C PRO A 509 4.87 -31.05 -66.28
N SER A 510 4.88 -31.12 -64.95
CA SER A 510 6.00 -31.62 -64.15
C SER A 510 5.52 -32.40 -62.92
N ASP A 511 6.46 -32.97 -62.16
CA ASP A 511 6.19 -33.65 -60.88
C ASP A 511 5.67 -32.73 -59.75
N THR A 512 5.72 -31.41 -59.97
CA THR A 512 5.21 -30.36 -59.06
C THR A 512 4.04 -29.57 -59.64
N ALA A 513 3.72 -29.75 -60.93
CA ALA A 513 2.59 -29.13 -61.62
C ALA A 513 1.99 -30.13 -62.62
N ARG A 514 1.12 -31.01 -62.12
CA ARG A 514 0.57 -32.14 -62.87
C ARG A 514 -0.69 -31.71 -63.65
N PHE A 515 -0.72 -31.99 -64.95
CA PHE A 515 -1.93 -31.80 -65.75
C PHE A 515 -3.05 -32.79 -65.35
N ILE A 516 -4.27 -32.28 -65.23
CA ILE A 516 -5.52 -33.02 -65.10
C ILE A 516 -6.39 -32.70 -66.32
N PRO A 517 -6.71 -33.69 -67.19
CA PRO A 517 -7.62 -33.49 -68.31
C PRO A 517 -9.02 -33.06 -67.89
N ILE A 518 -9.67 -32.31 -68.79
CA ILE A 518 -11.13 -32.24 -68.85
C ILE A 518 -11.60 -33.31 -69.84
N SER A 519 -12.55 -34.14 -69.43
CA SER A 519 -13.19 -35.13 -70.30
C SER A 519 -13.89 -34.43 -71.46
N GLY A 520 -13.73 -35.00 -72.66
CA GLY A 520 -14.21 -34.41 -73.92
C GLY A 520 -13.38 -33.25 -74.47
N SER A 521 -12.42 -32.69 -73.73
CA SER A 521 -11.61 -31.54 -74.18
C SER A 521 -10.66 -31.92 -75.33
N SER A 522 -10.37 -30.96 -76.23
CA SER A 522 -9.30 -31.14 -77.22
C SER A 522 -7.92 -31.28 -76.56
N ILE A 523 -7.76 -30.73 -75.36
CA ILE A 523 -6.47 -30.60 -74.68
C ILE A 523 -6.10 -31.93 -74.01
N VAL A 524 -5.23 -32.69 -74.68
CA VAL A 524 -4.75 -34.00 -74.24
C VAL A 524 -3.23 -34.00 -74.06
N LYS A 525 -2.72 -35.01 -73.34
CA LYS A 525 -1.27 -35.24 -73.21
C LYS A 525 -0.77 -36.11 -74.36
N HIS A 526 0.22 -35.62 -75.10
CA HIS A 526 0.80 -36.28 -76.26
C HIS A 526 2.12 -37.01 -75.94
N GLY A 527 2.58 -37.86 -76.87
CA GLY A 527 3.76 -38.71 -76.68
C GLY A 527 5.08 -37.96 -76.49
N ASN A 528 5.17 -36.72 -76.96
CA ASN A 528 6.31 -35.82 -76.75
C ASN A 528 6.34 -35.18 -75.33
N GLY A 529 5.38 -35.52 -74.46
CA GLY A 529 5.29 -35.06 -73.08
C GLY A 529 4.64 -33.69 -72.89
N LEU A 530 4.25 -33.01 -73.98
CA LEU A 530 3.46 -31.78 -73.94
C LEU A 530 1.95 -32.08 -73.86
N VAL A 531 1.19 -31.05 -73.53
CA VAL A 531 -0.28 -31.04 -73.40
C VAL A 531 -0.84 -29.95 -74.31
N TYR A 532 -1.69 -30.32 -75.27
CA TYR A 532 -2.24 -29.42 -76.30
C TYR A 532 -3.38 -30.09 -77.08
N SER A 533 -4.00 -29.33 -77.99
CA SER A 533 -5.08 -29.79 -78.86
C SER A 533 -4.78 -31.10 -79.61
N ASN A 534 -5.77 -31.98 -79.68
CA ASN A 534 -5.84 -33.12 -80.60
C ASN A 534 -6.59 -32.77 -81.91
N GLU A 535 -6.97 -31.52 -82.12
CA GLU A 535 -7.52 -30.96 -83.37
C GLU A 535 -6.58 -29.87 -83.94
N GLU A 536 -6.58 -29.69 -85.27
CA GLU A 536 -5.69 -28.72 -85.94
C GLU A 536 -6.12 -27.27 -85.74
N ASP A 537 -7.43 -27.08 -85.59
CA ASP A 537 -8.13 -25.85 -85.25
C ASP A 537 -9.17 -26.23 -84.18
N ASN A 538 -9.08 -25.67 -82.97
CA ASN A 538 -9.99 -26.00 -81.87
C ASN A 538 -10.89 -24.83 -81.45
N SER A 539 -10.43 -23.57 -81.61
CA SER A 539 -11.14 -22.39 -81.12
C SER A 539 -12.20 -21.85 -82.09
N ASN A 540 -12.21 -22.28 -83.35
CA ASN A 540 -13.20 -21.83 -84.35
C ASN A 540 -14.54 -22.58 -84.28
N GLY A 541 -14.67 -23.55 -83.36
CA GLY A 541 -15.94 -24.15 -82.96
C GLY A 541 -16.51 -25.22 -83.90
N HIS A 542 -15.78 -25.63 -84.94
CA HIS A 542 -16.22 -26.64 -85.92
C HIS A 542 -16.63 -27.97 -85.28
N HIS A 543 -15.96 -28.39 -84.20
CA HIS A 543 -16.33 -29.57 -83.40
C HIS A 543 -17.79 -29.55 -82.90
N PHE A 544 -18.33 -28.36 -82.65
CA PHE A 544 -19.70 -28.14 -82.16
C PHE A 544 -20.67 -27.68 -83.26
N GLY A 545 -20.25 -27.74 -84.54
CA GLY A 545 -21.06 -27.26 -85.67
C GLY A 545 -21.18 -25.73 -85.76
N LEU A 546 -20.30 -25.00 -85.09
CA LEU A 546 -20.14 -23.55 -85.23
C LEU A 546 -19.06 -23.26 -86.29
N ASP A 547 -19.07 -22.04 -86.85
CA ASP A 547 -18.05 -21.58 -87.79
C ASP A 547 -17.80 -20.08 -87.56
N GLY A 548 -16.71 -19.75 -86.85
CA GLY A 548 -16.35 -18.36 -86.58
C GLY A 548 -15.04 -18.25 -85.79
N HIS A 549 -14.19 -17.29 -86.15
CA HIS A 549 -12.87 -17.13 -85.55
C HIS A 549 -12.96 -16.93 -84.02
N ASN A 550 -12.37 -17.87 -83.27
CA ASN A 550 -12.35 -17.90 -81.80
C ASN A 550 -13.75 -17.88 -81.14
N ILE A 551 -14.79 -18.37 -81.82
CA ILE A 551 -16.19 -18.31 -81.36
C ILE A 551 -16.46 -19.08 -80.06
N ILE A 552 -15.60 -20.03 -79.67
CA ILE A 552 -15.71 -20.72 -78.37
C ILE A 552 -14.66 -20.29 -77.32
N ASP A 553 -13.76 -19.37 -77.69
CA ASP A 553 -12.56 -19.02 -76.93
C ASP A 553 -12.76 -17.73 -76.10
N HIS A 554 -13.71 -17.81 -75.17
CA HIS A 554 -13.97 -16.75 -74.20
C HIS A 554 -14.64 -17.33 -72.96
N THR A 555 -14.47 -16.70 -71.80
CA THR A 555 -14.94 -17.20 -70.49
C THR A 555 -16.47 -17.34 -70.36
N GLU A 556 -17.24 -16.81 -71.31
CA GLU A 556 -18.71 -16.92 -71.35
C GLU A 556 -19.21 -18.01 -72.31
N SER A 557 -18.31 -18.64 -73.08
CA SER A 557 -18.65 -19.73 -74.00
C SER A 557 -18.99 -21.01 -73.20
N PRO A 558 -20.15 -21.67 -73.48
CA PRO A 558 -20.49 -22.96 -72.88
C PRO A 558 -19.59 -24.10 -73.35
N TYR A 559 -18.67 -23.84 -74.28
CA TYR A 559 -17.69 -24.77 -74.84
C TYR A 559 -16.24 -24.44 -74.46
N PHE A 560 -15.98 -23.38 -73.67
CA PHE A 560 -14.60 -22.95 -73.36
C PHE A 560 -13.74 -24.02 -72.65
N TRP A 561 -14.39 -24.96 -71.95
CA TRP A 561 -13.76 -26.14 -71.36
C TRP A 561 -13.05 -27.04 -72.39
N TYR A 562 -13.44 -26.95 -73.67
CA TYR A 562 -12.86 -27.69 -74.79
C TYR A 562 -11.44 -27.23 -75.16
N LEU A 563 -11.07 -26.01 -74.75
CA LEU A 563 -9.75 -25.39 -74.93
C LEU A 563 -8.92 -25.46 -73.65
N ALA A 564 -9.32 -26.30 -72.69
CA ALA A 564 -8.83 -26.23 -71.31
C ALA A 564 -8.58 -27.59 -70.63
N GLY A 565 -7.88 -27.52 -69.51
CA GLY A 565 -7.77 -28.51 -68.45
C GLY A 565 -7.38 -27.84 -67.13
N ALA A 566 -6.90 -28.63 -66.16
CA ALA A 566 -6.42 -28.11 -64.87
C ALA A 566 -4.97 -28.52 -64.58
N VAL A 567 -4.33 -27.81 -63.66
CA VAL A 567 -2.95 -28.08 -63.21
C VAL A 567 -2.95 -28.20 -61.69
N ALA A 568 -2.71 -29.40 -61.17
CA ALA A 568 -2.53 -29.65 -59.74
C ALA A 568 -1.12 -29.28 -59.30
N LEU A 569 -1.03 -28.30 -58.39
CA LEU A 569 0.23 -27.85 -57.79
C LEU A 569 0.64 -28.77 -56.64
N LYS A 570 1.95 -28.93 -56.45
CA LYS A 570 2.55 -29.75 -55.38
C LYS A 570 3.89 -29.16 -54.93
N GLY A 571 4.12 -29.14 -53.62
CA GLY A 571 5.27 -28.46 -53.01
C GLY A 571 5.07 -26.94 -52.90
N GLY A 572 6.09 -26.22 -52.43
CA GLY A 572 6.05 -24.76 -52.24
C GLY A 572 6.57 -23.92 -53.42
N ASN A 573 7.19 -24.54 -54.42
CA ASN A 573 7.66 -23.86 -55.63
C ASN A 573 7.38 -24.76 -56.85
N PRO A 574 6.10 -24.94 -57.23
CA PRO A 574 5.72 -25.68 -58.41
C PRO A 574 6.23 -25.01 -59.70
N GLU A 575 6.45 -25.80 -60.75
CA GLU A 575 6.96 -25.33 -62.03
C GLU A 575 6.26 -26.04 -63.19
N TYR A 576 5.78 -25.28 -64.17
CA TYR A 576 5.35 -25.81 -65.47
C TYR A 576 5.90 -24.96 -66.59
N GLY A 577 5.93 -25.52 -67.79
CA GLY A 577 6.31 -24.78 -68.99
C GLY A 577 5.11 -24.42 -69.87
N LEU A 578 5.26 -23.39 -70.68
CA LEU A 578 4.49 -23.19 -71.91
C LEU A 578 5.45 -23.33 -73.11
N THR A 579 4.99 -23.93 -74.20
CA THR A 579 5.72 -23.98 -75.47
C THR A 579 4.75 -23.54 -76.58
N ILE A 580 5.13 -22.53 -77.36
CA ILE A 580 4.33 -21.95 -78.45
C ILE A 580 5.13 -22.05 -79.74
N THR A 581 4.55 -22.68 -80.76
CA THR A 581 5.28 -23.16 -81.94
C THR A 581 4.29 -23.51 -83.07
N SER A 582 4.73 -24.12 -84.18
CA SER A 582 3.84 -24.66 -85.23
C SER A 582 3.75 -26.18 -85.19
N TRP A 583 2.79 -26.75 -85.94
CA TRP A 583 2.65 -28.19 -86.12
C TRP A 583 3.93 -28.88 -86.65
N ASP A 584 4.69 -28.24 -87.54
CA ASP A 584 5.96 -28.78 -88.08
C ASP A 584 7.02 -29.02 -86.98
N LYS A 585 6.90 -28.33 -85.84
CA LYS A 585 7.83 -28.43 -84.68
C LYS A 585 7.36 -29.40 -83.60
N LEU A 586 6.07 -29.76 -83.60
CA LEU A 586 5.51 -30.81 -82.74
C LEU A 586 5.62 -32.19 -83.43
N GLY A 587 5.46 -32.21 -84.75
CA GLY A 587 5.65 -33.39 -85.62
C GLY A 587 4.37 -34.20 -85.89
N ASP A 588 3.24 -33.84 -85.26
CA ASP A 588 1.97 -34.59 -85.40
C ASP A 588 1.23 -34.27 -86.70
N ARG A 589 1.42 -33.06 -87.25
CA ARG A 589 0.78 -32.53 -88.47
C ARG A 589 1.77 -31.65 -89.23
N LYS A 590 1.37 -31.24 -90.43
CA LYS A 590 2.10 -30.25 -91.24
C LYS A 590 1.55 -28.84 -90.96
N GLY A 591 2.42 -27.85 -90.82
CA GLY A 591 2.03 -26.44 -90.68
C GLY A 591 1.65 -25.76 -92.00
N GLU A 592 0.70 -24.84 -91.95
CA GLU A 592 0.29 -23.97 -93.07
C GLU A 592 0.55 -22.48 -92.80
N GLY A 593 1.83 -22.11 -92.79
CA GLY A 593 2.26 -20.72 -92.61
C GLY A 593 2.99 -20.50 -91.30
N ARG A 594 2.91 -19.29 -90.75
CA ARG A 594 3.61 -18.86 -89.52
C ARG A 594 2.75 -17.90 -88.72
N PHE A 595 3.03 -17.79 -87.42
CA PHE A 595 2.39 -16.89 -86.46
C PHE A 595 3.46 -16.20 -85.61
N THR A 596 3.13 -15.14 -84.87
CA THR A 596 4.14 -14.45 -84.06
C THR A 596 4.59 -15.28 -82.86
N PRO A 597 5.88 -15.21 -82.46
CA PRO A 597 6.39 -15.81 -81.24
C PRO A 597 5.93 -14.99 -80.02
N SER A 598 4.66 -15.13 -79.69
CA SER A 598 3.94 -14.39 -78.65
C SER A 598 2.86 -15.27 -78.02
N ILE A 599 2.48 -14.95 -76.78
CA ILE A 599 1.37 -15.59 -76.05
C ILE A 599 0.74 -14.58 -75.08
N TRP A 600 -0.57 -14.69 -74.88
CA TRP A 600 -1.25 -14.18 -73.68
C TRP A 600 -1.73 -15.38 -72.85
N PHE A 601 -1.54 -15.35 -71.54
CA PHE A 601 -1.99 -16.42 -70.65
C PHE A 601 -2.39 -15.88 -69.27
N THR A 602 -3.23 -16.62 -68.55
CA THR A 602 -3.52 -16.34 -67.13
C THR A 602 -2.89 -17.38 -66.21
N VAL A 603 -2.71 -17.03 -64.94
CA VAL A 603 -2.25 -17.94 -63.88
C VAL A 603 -3.28 -17.87 -62.75
N THR A 604 -4.47 -18.41 -63.00
CA THR A 604 -5.64 -18.29 -62.11
C THR A 604 -6.10 -19.67 -61.61
N SER A 605 -6.87 -19.69 -60.52
CA SER A 605 -7.52 -20.90 -60.01
C SER A 605 -8.94 -21.12 -60.58
N ASP A 606 -9.28 -20.40 -61.65
CA ASP A 606 -10.58 -20.46 -62.32
C ASP A 606 -10.64 -21.61 -63.33
N VAL A 607 -10.65 -22.83 -62.78
CA VAL A 607 -10.73 -24.07 -63.56
C VAL A 607 -12.06 -24.12 -64.31
N ILE A 608 -12.00 -24.17 -65.64
CA ILE A 608 -13.16 -24.09 -66.55
C ILE A 608 -14.02 -25.38 -66.56
N ALA A 609 -13.66 -26.37 -65.75
CA ALA A 609 -14.40 -27.62 -65.63
C ALA A 609 -15.68 -27.47 -64.79
N SER A 610 -16.76 -28.12 -65.24
CA SER A 610 -18.02 -28.24 -64.51
C SER A 610 -17.88 -29.13 -63.27
N GLY A 611 -18.61 -28.78 -62.22
CA GLY A 611 -18.80 -29.66 -61.04
C GLY A 611 -17.59 -29.85 -60.12
N VAL A 612 -16.51 -29.07 -60.27
CA VAL A 612 -15.31 -29.17 -59.40
C VAL A 612 -15.67 -28.88 -57.94
N PRO A 613 -15.52 -29.84 -57.00
CA PRO A 613 -15.88 -29.62 -55.60
C PRO A 613 -14.99 -28.57 -54.93
N ILE A 614 -15.58 -27.64 -54.17
CA ILE A 614 -14.86 -26.58 -53.47
C ILE A 614 -14.63 -26.98 -52.01
N ALA A 615 -13.40 -26.82 -51.53
CA ALA A 615 -13.01 -27.20 -50.18
C ALA A 615 -13.90 -26.56 -49.09
N PRO A 616 -14.35 -27.34 -48.09
CA PRO A 616 -15.29 -26.86 -47.09
C PRO A 616 -14.66 -25.80 -46.17
N THR A 617 -15.30 -24.63 -46.07
CA THR A 617 -14.82 -23.50 -45.25
C THR A 617 -15.53 -23.48 -43.89
N TYR A 618 -15.03 -24.28 -42.95
CA TYR A 618 -15.58 -24.37 -41.60
C TYR A 618 -15.30 -23.11 -40.76
N LYS A 619 -16.29 -22.71 -39.95
CA LYS A 619 -16.17 -21.66 -38.93
C LYS A 619 -15.69 -22.27 -37.61
N THR A 620 -14.83 -21.56 -36.88
CA THR A 620 -14.37 -21.97 -35.55
C THR A 620 -15.37 -21.54 -34.46
N PRO A 621 -15.76 -22.42 -33.51
CA PRO A 621 -16.54 -22.02 -32.34
C PRO A 621 -15.71 -21.11 -31.41
N LYS A 622 -16.39 -20.35 -30.55
CA LYS A 622 -15.78 -19.54 -29.49
C LYS A 622 -15.75 -20.31 -28.18
N GLU A 623 -14.66 -20.21 -27.44
CA GLU A 623 -14.56 -20.72 -26.07
C GLU A 623 -15.37 -19.85 -25.10
N HIS A 624 -15.99 -20.49 -24.10
CA HIS A 624 -16.66 -19.81 -22.99
C HIS A 624 -15.70 -18.93 -22.19
N LYS A 625 -16.23 -17.86 -21.61
CA LYS A 625 -15.56 -17.04 -20.61
C LYS A 625 -15.70 -17.68 -19.23
N THR A 626 -14.63 -17.64 -18.46
CA THR A 626 -14.59 -18.06 -17.06
C THR A 626 -14.74 -16.84 -16.13
N PHE A 627 -15.31 -17.05 -14.95
CA PHE A 627 -15.41 -16.03 -13.91
C PHE A 627 -14.62 -16.46 -12.67
N THR A 628 -13.59 -15.68 -12.33
CA THR A 628 -12.83 -15.82 -11.08
C THR A 628 -13.34 -14.78 -10.08
N PRO A 629 -13.89 -15.19 -8.91
CA PRO A 629 -14.37 -14.23 -7.91
C PRO A 629 -13.24 -13.45 -7.26
N GLU A 630 -13.47 -12.17 -6.98
CA GLU A 630 -12.62 -11.37 -6.11
C GLU A 630 -12.70 -11.94 -4.67
N PRO A 631 -11.55 -12.18 -3.99
CA PRO A 631 -11.56 -12.76 -2.65
C PRO A 631 -12.05 -11.77 -1.58
N GLU A 632 -12.76 -12.30 -0.59
CA GLU A 632 -13.11 -11.56 0.62
C GLU A 632 -11.91 -11.41 1.56
N LYS A 633 -11.92 -10.35 2.39
CA LYS A 633 -10.95 -10.16 3.47
C LYS A 633 -11.41 -10.88 4.74
N THR A 634 -10.48 -11.46 5.49
CA THR A 634 -10.77 -11.99 6.83
C THR A 634 -11.20 -10.85 7.76
N VAL A 635 -12.41 -10.93 8.32
CA VAL A 635 -12.90 -9.95 9.30
C VAL A 635 -12.07 -10.07 10.59
N PRO A 636 -11.50 -8.98 11.14
CA PRO A 636 -10.75 -9.04 12.39
C PRO A 636 -11.58 -9.54 13.57
N THR A 637 -10.96 -10.29 14.47
CA THR A 637 -11.55 -10.69 15.75
C THR A 637 -11.21 -9.69 16.87
N PRO A 638 -12.17 -9.27 17.71
CA PRO A 638 -11.92 -8.38 18.84
C PRO A 638 -10.88 -8.93 19.83
N LYS A 639 -9.95 -8.06 20.26
CA LYS A 639 -8.78 -8.40 21.09
C LYS A 639 -8.49 -7.35 22.17
N VAL A 640 -8.87 -6.08 21.98
CA VAL A 640 -8.54 -5.01 22.95
C VAL A 640 -9.25 -5.23 24.29
N LYS A 641 -8.51 -5.16 25.40
CA LYS A 641 -9.00 -5.31 26.78
C LYS A 641 -8.55 -4.14 27.66
N LEU A 642 -9.32 -3.82 28.70
CA LEU A 642 -8.97 -2.80 29.69
C LEU A 642 -8.68 -3.44 31.05
N SER A 643 -7.59 -3.02 31.68
CA SER A 643 -7.26 -3.36 33.07
C SER A 643 -7.25 -2.07 33.90
N LEU A 644 -7.95 -2.08 35.03
CA LEU A 644 -8.00 -0.98 35.99
C LEU A 644 -7.54 -1.46 37.37
N VAL A 645 -6.90 -0.56 38.12
CA VAL A 645 -6.32 -0.85 39.43
C VAL A 645 -6.98 0.01 40.50
N THR A 646 -7.55 -0.64 41.51
CA THR A 646 -8.03 0.00 42.74
C THR A 646 -6.93 -0.02 43.80
N VAL A 647 -7.10 0.74 44.88
CA VAL A 647 -6.16 0.83 46.01
C VAL A 647 -6.87 0.55 47.34
N ASN A 648 -6.14 0.03 48.32
CA ASN A 648 -6.67 -0.25 49.66
C ASN A 648 -7.08 1.04 50.39
N SER A 649 -8.01 0.91 51.34
CA SER A 649 -8.28 1.97 52.32
C SER A 649 -7.05 2.27 53.18
N VAL A 650 -7.01 3.51 53.68
CA VAL A 650 -5.98 4.05 54.57
C VAL A 650 -6.36 3.74 56.04
N PRO A 651 -5.39 3.39 56.92
CA PRO A 651 -5.65 3.21 58.34
C PRO A 651 -5.65 4.55 59.10
N GLU A 652 -6.52 4.66 60.10
CA GLU A 652 -6.61 5.81 61.02
C GLU A 652 -5.28 6.09 61.74
N PRO A 653 -4.96 7.36 62.05
CA PRO A 653 -3.67 7.75 62.62
C PRO A 653 -3.56 7.46 64.12
N THR A 654 -2.41 6.93 64.52
CA THR A 654 -2.09 6.62 65.92
C THR A 654 -1.44 7.84 66.58
N LEU A 655 -2.28 8.70 67.16
CA LEU A 655 -1.86 9.95 67.80
C LEU A 655 -1.06 9.70 69.09
N LYS A 656 -0.01 10.50 69.32
CA LYS A 656 0.78 10.49 70.57
C LYS A 656 -0.05 11.07 71.72
N PRO A 657 -0.10 10.41 72.90
CA PRO A 657 -0.75 10.98 74.08
C PRO A 657 0.03 12.18 74.62
N LYS A 658 -0.65 13.07 75.35
CA LYS A 658 0.00 14.16 76.09
C LYS A 658 0.69 13.62 77.35
N GLU A 659 1.87 14.18 77.64
CA GLU A 659 2.62 13.91 78.87
C GLU A 659 1.92 14.49 80.10
N LYS A 660 2.09 13.81 81.23
CA LYS A 660 1.44 14.16 82.50
C LYS A 660 2.17 15.31 83.19
N GLU A 661 1.40 16.25 83.73
CA GLU A 661 1.95 17.34 84.54
C GLU A 661 2.60 16.80 85.84
N PRO A 662 3.73 17.39 86.30
CA PRO A 662 4.36 17.01 87.55
C PRO A 662 3.45 17.15 88.77
N THR A 663 3.49 16.19 89.69
CA THR A 663 2.73 16.24 90.95
C THR A 663 3.15 17.41 91.83
N LEU A 664 2.17 18.08 92.45
CA LEU A 664 2.36 19.22 93.35
C LEU A 664 3.40 18.94 94.44
N LEU A 665 4.23 19.94 94.73
CA LEU A 665 5.29 19.85 95.74
C LEU A 665 4.71 19.94 97.16
N GLU A 666 5.11 19.03 98.05
CA GLU A 666 4.70 19.04 99.45
C GLU A 666 5.44 20.10 100.28
N VAL A 667 4.72 20.70 101.25
CA VAL A 667 5.24 21.76 102.11
C VAL A 667 5.74 21.17 103.44
N PRO A 668 7.04 21.25 103.77
CA PRO A 668 7.57 20.66 104.99
C PRO A 668 7.11 21.42 106.24
N THR A 669 7.07 20.72 107.37
CA THR A 669 6.68 21.25 108.69
C THR A 669 7.82 21.09 109.68
N VAL A 670 8.12 22.14 110.45
CA VAL A 670 9.19 22.14 111.49
C VAL A 670 8.64 22.66 112.82
N HIS A 671 9.08 22.07 113.92
CA HIS A 671 8.61 22.36 115.28
C HIS A 671 9.69 23.04 116.14
N TYR A 672 9.29 23.96 117.03
CA TYR A 672 10.20 24.72 117.90
C TYR A 672 9.52 25.09 119.24
N HIS A 673 10.25 25.23 120.35
CA HIS A 673 9.70 25.50 121.69
C HIS A 673 10.53 26.50 122.52
N LEU A 674 9.88 27.06 123.56
CA LEU A 674 10.43 28.10 124.45
C LEU A 674 10.60 27.57 125.90
N HIS A 675 11.14 28.37 126.83
CA HIS A 675 11.50 27.91 128.19
C HIS A 675 11.19 28.93 129.32
N ARG A 676 11.08 28.49 130.60
CA ARG A 676 10.77 29.32 131.81
C ARG A 676 11.51 28.87 133.11
N LEU A 677 11.74 29.77 134.10
CA LEU A 677 12.46 29.53 135.38
C LEU A 677 12.08 30.54 136.52
N THR A 678 12.20 30.19 137.83
CA THR A 678 11.74 31.01 139.01
C THR A 678 12.61 30.85 140.32
N VAL A 679 12.55 31.76 141.33
CA VAL A 679 13.38 31.82 142.60
C VAL A 679 12.60 32.39 143.85
N LYS A 680 13.07 32.25 145.14
CA LYS A 680 12.34 32.54 146.43
C LYS A 680 13.15 33.25 147.60
N PRO A 681 12.54 34.07 148.52
CA PRO A 681 13.19 34.79 149.69
C PRO A 681 12.62 34.55 151.14
N GLU A 682 13.24 35.11 152.24
CA GLU A 682 12.79 35.05 153.68
C GLU A 682 13.32 36.20 154.64
N ALA A 683 13.07 36.19 155.99
CA ALA A 683 13.03 37.37 156.93
C ALA A 683 13.74 37.23 158.35
N PRO A 684 13.86 38.29 159.22
CA PRO A 684 14.94 38.40 160.26
C PRO A 684 14.59 38.50 161.80
N GLN A 685 15.61 38.39 162.69
CA GLN A 685 15.64 38.76 164.14
C GLN A 685 17.09 39.14 164.62
N PRO A 686 17.31 39.79 165.81
CA PRO A 686 18.47 40.70 166.00
C PRO A 686 19.41 40.52 167.22
N LYS A 687 20.72 40.81 167.07
CA LYS A 687 21.57 41.45 168.12
C LYS A 687 22.96 41.96 167.66
N LYS A 688 23.14 43.30 167.75
CA LYS A 688 24.35 44.11 168.08
C LYS A 688 25.72 43.92 167.33
N PRO A 689 26.63 44.93 167.35
CA PRO A 689 27.54 45.18 166.21
C PRO A 689 29.06 45.27 166.53
N ILE A 690 29.86 45.54 165.47
CA ILE A 690 31.31 45.88 165.45
C ILE A 690 32.24 44.64 165.58
N PRO A 691 33.41 44.50 164.89
CA PRO A 691 34.02 45.31 163.81
C PRO A 691 34.47 44.56 162.52
N ALA A 692 34.49 45.28 161.39
CA ALA A 692 35.59 45.26 160.39
C ALA A 692 35.93 43.90 159.66
N PRO A 693 37.05 43.78 158.90
CA PRO A 693 37.09 44.31 157.52
C PRO A 693 37.78 43.39 156.48
N LYS A 694 37.86 43.88 155.22
CA LYS A 694 38.79 43.48 154.13
C LYS A 694 38.52 42.09 153.47
N ALA A 695 38.96 41.80 152.24
CA ALA A 695 39.30 42.64 151.06
C ALA A 695 39.49 41.72 149.81
N GLN A 696 39.89 42.32 148.67
CA GLN A 696 40.48 41.71 147.45
C GLN A 696 39.47 40.95 146.54
N THR A 697 39.34 41.16 145.21
CA THR A 697 40.28 41.25 144.05
C THR A 697 40.97 39.92 143.73
N PRO A 698 41.24 39.52 142.45
CA PRO A 698 41.27 40.29 141.18
C PRO A 698 40.10 39.93 140.21
N ALA A 699 40.07 40.23 138.89
CA ALA A 699 40.40 41.43 138.08
C ALA A 699 40.12 41.13 136.56
N LEU A 700 40.50 42.05 135.65
CA LEU A 700 40.73 41.88 134.19
C LEU A 700 39.54 41.54 133.25
N PRO A 701 39.10 42.48 132.38
CA PRO A 701 38.31 42.21 131.18
C PRO A 701 39.17 42.12 129.90
N GLN A 702 38.70 41.39 128.88
CA GLN A 702 39.26 41.41 127.51
C GLN A 702 38.28 42.02 126.50
N THR A 703 38.82 42.82 125.58
CA THR A 703 38.23 43.26 124.30
C THR A 703 38.93 42.51 123.15
N GLY A 704 38.43 42.43 121.91
CA GLY A 704 37.19 42.90 121.28
C GLY A 704 37.40 43.09 119.76
N THR A 705 36.34 43.24 118.96
CA THR A 705 36.32 43.58 117.49
C THR A 705 36.96 42.55 116.53
N ALA A 706 36.84 42.64 115.18
CA ALA A 706 35.71 42.90 114.25
C ALA A 706 36.20 42.71 112.78
N SER A 707 35.29 42.70 111.78
CA SER A 707 35.58 42.90 110.32
C SER A 707 36.30 41.74 109.57
N SER A 708 36.24 41.56 108.23
CA SER A 708 35.35 42.04 107.13
C SER A 708 35.74 41.43 105.74
N VAL A 709 34.90 41.62 104.69
CA VAL A 709 35.17 41.50 103.23
C VAL A 709 35.22 40.09 102.59
N GLY A 710 34.66 39.93 101.37
CA GLY A 710 34.82 38.73 100.51
C GLY A 710 34.14 38.79 99.12
N LEU A 711 34.91 38.93 98.03
CA LEU A 711 34.48 39.09 96.63
C LEU A 711 35.44 38.31 95.68
N SER A 712 35.13 37.90 94.43
CA SER A 712 33.85 37.73 93.69
C SER A 712 34.11 36.90 92.39
N VAL A 713 34.39 37.57 91.25
CA VAL A 713 35.14 37.11 90.05
C VAL A 713 34.44 36.23 88.96
N LEU A 714 34.51 36.78 87.73
CA LEU A 714 34.58 36.25 86.33
C LEU A 714 34.26 34.79 85.94
N GLY A 715 33.81 34.65 84.67
CA GLY A 715 34.00 33.43 83.84
C GLY A 715 33.61 33.59 82.36
N MET A 716 34.53 34.00 81.47
CA MET A 716 34.39 33.90 80.01
C MET A 716 35.04 32.60 79.49
N ILE A 717 34.64 32.12 78.30
CA ILE A 717 35.54 31.57 77.25
C ILE A 717 34.82 31.39 75.90
N LEU A 718 35.59 31.25 74.82
CA LEU A 718 35.21 31.33 73.40
C LEU A 718 35.75 30.12 72.59
N ALA A 719 35.40 30.05 71.29
CA ALA A 719 35.93 29.14 70.26
C ALA A 719 35.43 27.66 70.34
N SER A 720 35.53 26.82 69.30
CA SER A 720 36.37 26.88 68.07
C SER A 720 35.70 26.32 66.80
N PHE A 721 36.22 26.68 65.63
CA PHE A 721 35.96 26.01 64.34
C PHE A 721 36.70 24.66 64.22
N GLY A 722 36.25 23.79 63.30
CA GLY A 722 36.99 22.59 62.89
C GLY A 722 36.53 22.02 61.52
N LEU A 723 37.47 21.81 60.59
CA LEU A 723 37.25 21.13 59.31
C LEU A 723 37.76 19.68 59.40
N PHE A 724 37.15 18.74 58.66
CA PHE A 724 37.75 17.95 57.56
C PHE A 724 36.96 16.65 57.24
N GLY A 725 36.99 16.23 55.96
CA GLY A 725 36.54 14.92 55.50
C GLY A 725 36.93 14.71 54.03
N LEU A 726 37.61 13.61 53.68
CA LEU A 726 38.33 13.50 52.40
C LEU A 726 38.62 12.03 51.99
N LYS A 727 38.39 11.66 50.71
CA LYS A 727 38.74 10.38 50.04
C LYS A 727 37.92 9.14 50.51
N LYS A 728 37.81 8.00 49.78
CA LYS A 728 38.55 7.51 48.58
C LYS A 728 37.78 6.42 47.77
N ARG A 729 38.05 6.37 46.45
CA ARG A 729 38.14 5.18 45.54
C ARG A 729 36.92 4.31 45.13
N ASN A 730 36.76 4.21 43.80
CA ASN A 730 36.55 3.07 42.87
C ASN A 730 36.63 1.64 43.49
N GLU A 731 35.98 0.59 42.96
CA GLU A 731 36.19 0.00 41.60
C GLU A 731 35.06 -0.89 41.04
N VAL A 732 34.99 -0.95 39.69
CA VAL A 732 34.70 -2.12 38.81
C VAL A 732 33.56 -3.09 39.22
N LYS A 733 32.45 -3.09 38.46
CA LYS A 733 32.34 -3.92 37.24
C LYS A 733 31.26 -3.42 36.27
#